data_AF-A0A1H5T2H7-F1
#
_entry.id   AF-A0A1H5T2H7-F1
#
_cell.length_a   1.000
_cell.length_b   1.000
_cell.length_c   1.000
_cell.angle_alpha   90.00
_cell.angle_beta   90.00
_cell.angle_gamma   90.00
#
_symmetry.space_group_name_H-M   'P 1'
#
loop_
_entity.id
_entity.type
_entity.pdbx_description
1 polymer ?
#
loop_
_entity_poly.entity_id
_entity_poly.type
_entity_poly.pdbx_seq_one_letter_code
_entity_poly.pdbx_strand_id
1 'polypeptide(L)'
;MLRKTRVENGLVNGLPGNDPRVTVYRGIPFAEAPIGENRFKAPQPCKDWEEPLDAFEFGPISYQDTPGTGDGLYDREWHVDPEIAKSEDCLYLNIWTPAKRADEKLPVLVWYYGGGFQWGYTAEMEFNGEALARKGIVVVSIAYRLGCFGFLAHKEITKENPDAPANFGLLDQKAGLHWVSRNIAAFGGDPSKITIAGQSAGGSSVMHQLTHDGNRDIIKGAAIFSGIIRHVNAEDDIFRPLNLEQAEDLGEKFFESLGVKNLEEARKLTSKELLDGYNKFIKDHPRMYPIVDGKFCTGDPVERFVKRDCADVPVISGNTADEFTIDGISMVESSVKSAFTDANKNDAGQKFYYYRFNPDIPGDGHKGDAYPGTFHSCDLWFFFDTLGMCHRPYKGRHFDLADQMSSYFANFVKTGDPNGEDLPTWEPYKTSSPHEMEFLGRGATPKFEGGIRQNSRNQAVNPYLPSWEYIPDGEPYVFGDRVYVYGSHDLYQGETFCLGDYVCWSAPMKDLGNWKYEGVIYPKTADPLNPDGHMCLYAPDVTVGPDGRYYLYYVLDKVCVVSVAVSDTPVGPFEFYGYVHYEDGTKLGDKEGDEPQFDPGVLTEGDDTYLFTGFCGQGDKSRHGAMLTVLDKDMLTIKKAPEFIAPGNCYSEGTGFEKHAFFEAPSIRKHDDTYYFVYSSEVMHELCYATSKSIYGPYTYGGVIVSNCDLHIDSYKKADEATAYGANNHGSIVEIDGDWYIFYHRHTNGTWFSRQGCAEKIHFESDGSIKQVEITSCGLNGGPLSDVGEYPSYIACNIFTNDHKIYVEASAPRVVQEGGDNTPNNGYIKDIVDGTTIGFKYFELKDATGLRIKTRAYFNGTFEVRTSLDGEPICSISAHGSNIWTAFESSFAKISGTYPLYLTYNGTGNCSLASIEILHS
;
A
#
# COMPACT_ATOMS: atom_id res chain seq x y z
N MET A 1 -46.95 13.96 2.00
CA MET A 1 -47.78 14.15 3.21
C MET A 1 -46.83 14.24 4.39
N LEU A 2 -46.95 15.23 5.27
CA LEU A 2 -46.08 15.36 6.44
C LEU A 2 -46.34 14.19 7.40
N ARG A 3 -45.28 13.58 7.93
CA ARG A 3 -45.40 12.56 8.98
C ARG A 3 -45.26 13.22 10.34
N LYS A 4 -46.26 13.04 11.19
CA LYS A 4 -46.26 13.55 12.57
C LYS A 4 -45.80 12.45 13.52
N THR A 5 -44.78 12.74 14.32
CA THR A 5 -44.20 11.82 15.30
C THR A 5 -44.16 12.50 16.67
N ARG A 6 -44.60 11.81 17.72
CA ARG A 6 -44.57 12.34 19.09
C ARG A 6 -43.33 11.78 19.82
N VAL A 7 -42.48 12.68 20.28
CA VAL A 7 -41.31 12.41 21.15
C VAL A 7 -41.60 12.91 22.56
N GLU A 8 -40.67 12.70 23.49
CA GLU A 8 -40.82 13.11 24.90
C GLU A 8 -41.06 14.62 25.05
N ASN A 9 -40.44 15.44 24.20
CA ASN A 9 -40.51 16.90 24.27
C ASN A 9 -41.69 17.53 23.48
N GLY A 10 -42.35 16.79 22.58
CA GLY A 10 -43.42 17.35 21.75
C GLY A 10 -43.68 16.62 20.44
N LEU A 11 -44.45 17.26 19.54
CA LEU A 11 -44.71 16.74 18.19
C LEU A 11 -43.64 17.22 17.20
N VAL A 12 -43.22 16.35 16.29
CA VAL A 12 -42.25 16.66 15.22
C VAL A 12 -42.85 16.27 13.87
N ASN A 13 -42.74 17.14 12.88
CA ASN A 13 -43.13 16.89 11.50
C ASN A 13 -41.90 16.55 10.65
N GLY A 14 -41.97 15.44 9.92
CA GLY A 14 -40.95 15.02 8.94
C GLY A 14 -41.46 15.11 7.51
N LEU A 15 -40.52 15.20 6.56
CA LEU A 15 -40.77 15.22 5.12
C LEU A 15 -40.42 13.88 4.47
N PRO A 16 -41.04 13.53 3.33
CA PRO A 16 -40.50 12.50 2.45
C PRO A 16 -39.08 12.88 2.00
N GLY A 17 -38.17 11.90 1.94
CA GLY A 17 -36.85 12.06 1.33
C GLY A 17 -36.91 12.15 -0.20
N ASN A 18 -35.76 12.05 -0.86
CA ASN A 18 -35.71 11.97 -2.33
C ASN A 18 -36.46 10.73 -2.83
N ASP A 19 -36.33 9.63 -2.09
CA ASP A 19 -37.19 8.47 -2.13
C ASP A 19 -38.38 8.68 -1.18
N PRO A 20 -39.62 8.75 -1.70
CA PRO A 20 -40.81 8.98 -0.87
C PRO A 20 -41.13 7.82 0.09
N ARG A 21 -40.40 6.70 0.03
CA ARG A 21 -40.48 5.58 0.98
C ARG A 21 -39.72 5.86 2.28
N VAL A 22 -38.80 6.82 2.30
CA VAL A 22 -38.07 7.24 3.49
C VAL A 22 -38.67 8.56 4.01
N THR A 23 -38.89 8.64 5.32
CA THR A 23 -39.17 9.93 5.97
C THR A 23 -37.89 10.47 6.60
N VAL A 24 -37.62 11.76 6.38
CA VAL A 24 -36.47 12.48 6.91
C VAL A 24 -36.95 13.54 7.89
N TYR A 25 -36.27 13.61 9.04
CA TYR A 25 -36.42 14.64 10.05
C TYR A 25 -35.05 15.27 10.26
N ARG A 26 -34.93 16.58 10.06
CA ARG A 26 -33.68 17.33 10.20
C ARG A 26 -33.83 18.40 11.27
N GLY A 27 -32.81 18.59 12.10
CA GLY A 27 -32.81 19.66 13.10
C GLY A 27 -33.70 19.42 14.34
N ILE A 28 -33.81 18.18 14.84
CA ILE A 28 -34.53 17.92 16.11
C ILE A 28 -33.59 18.27 17.28
N PRO A 29 -33.96 19.20 18.19
CA PRO A 29 -33.14 19.50 19.35
C PRO A 29 -33.17 18.34 20.34
N PHE A 30 -32.00 17.89 20.78
CA PHE A 30 -31.87 16.82 21.79
C PHE A 30 -31.38 17.34 23.14
N ALA A 31 -30.89 18.59 23.18
CA ALA A 31 -30.45 19.31 24.37
C ALA A 31 -30.77 20.80 24.23
N GLU A 32 -30.80 21.52 25.34
CA GLU A 32 -30.90 22.98 25.34
C GLU A 32 -29.64 23.61 24.72
N ALA A 33 -29.81 24.74 24.04
CA ALA A 33 -28.73 25.52 23.45
C ALA A 33 -27.58 25.75 24.46
N PRO A 34 -26.33 25.36 24.13
CA PRO A 34 -25.16 25.52 25.01
C PRO A 34 -24.58 26.95 24.95
N ILE A 35 -25.45 27.95 25.02
CA ILE A 35 -25.13 29.38 24.92
C ILE A 35 -25.22 30.09 26.28
N GLY A 36 -24.58 31.26 26.39
CA GLY A 36 -24.62 32.08 27.60
C GLY A 36 -24.14 31.30 28.83
N GLU A 37 -25.01 31.17 29.83
CA GLU A 37 -24.69 30.41 31.05
C GLU A 37 -24.47 28.91 30.81
N ASN A 38 -24.96 28.35 29.70
CA ASN A 38 -24.72 26.95 29.32
C ASN A 38 -23.41 26.75 28.56
N ARG A 39 -22.70 27.83 28.18
CA ARG A 39 -21.39 27.71 27.54
C ARG A 39 -20.39 27.09 28.53
N PHE A 40 -19.63 26.11 28.05
CA PHE A 40 -18.71 25.29 28.85
C PHE A 40 -19.38 24.56 30.02
N LYS A 41 -20.59 24.04 29.78
CA LYS A 41 -21.28 23.09 30.65
C LYS A 41 -21.66 21.82 29.90
N ALA A 42 -21.90 20.75 30.65
CA ALA A 42 -22.60 19.57 30.16
C ALA A 42 -23.94 19.98 29.51
N PRO A 43 -24.38 19.29 28.45
CA PRO A 43 -25.66 19.57 27.80
C PRO A 43 -26.82 19.47 28.80
N GLN A 44 -27.72 20.46 28.75
CA GLN A 44 -28.91 20.50 29.60
C GLN A 44 -30.11 19.89 28.86
N PRO A 45 -31.11 19.35 29.58
CA PRO A 45 -32.32 18.83 28.95
C PRO A 45 -32.99 19.88 28.06
N CYS A 46 -33.39 19.47 26.85
CA CYS A 46 -34.17 20.33 25.96
C CYS A 46 -35.53 20.66 26.59
N LYS A 47 -35.99 21.91 26.43
CA LYS A 47 -37.36 22.30 26.79
C LYS A 47 -38.39 21.61 25.89
N ASP A 48 -39.56 21.38 26.46
CA ASP A 48 -40.72 20.91 25.72
C ASP A 48 -41.27 22.02 24.81
N TRP A 49 -41.88 21.61 23.69
CA TRP A 49 -42.54 22.52 22.76
C TRP A 49 -44.02 22.14 22.58
N GLU A 50 -44.89 23.16 22.62
CA GLU A 50 -46.34 22.96 22.49
C GLU A 50 -46.77 22.77 21.03
N GLU A 51 -46.25 23.60 20.13
CA GLU A 51 -46.55 23.56 18.70
C GLU A 51 -45.68 22.54 17.98
N PRO A 52 -46.21 21.79 16.99
CA PRO A 52 -45.40 20.84 16.23
C PRO A 52 -44.14 21.47 15.62
N LEU A 53 -42.98 20.87 15.91
CA LEU A 53 -41.69 21.28 15.36
C LEU A 53 -41.54 20.77 13.92
N ASP A 54 -41.30 21.69 12.98
CA ASP A 54 -41.03 21.35 11.58
C ASP A 54 -39.55 20.98 11.40
N ALA A 55 -39.26 19.68 11.37
CA ALA A 55 -37.91 19.14 11.22
C ALA A 55 -37.53 18.98 9.74
N PHE A 56 -37.57 20.08 9.00
CA PHE A 56 -37.42 20.08 7.54
C PHE A 56 -36.02 20.41 7.07
N GLU A 57 -35.27 21.20 7.83
CA GLU A 57 -33.92 21.66 7.50
C GLU A 57 -32.93 21.24 8.57
N PHE A 58 -31.66 21.12 8.20
CA PHE A 58 -30.61 20.87 9.19
C PHE A 58 -30.52 22.05 10.17
N GLY A 59 -30.29 21.75 11.45
CA GLY A 59 -29.97 22.77 12.44
C GLY A 59 -28.60 23.41 12.15
N PRO A 60 -28.30 24.58 12.74
CA PRO A 60 -26.98 25.19 12.59
C PRO A 60 -25.83 24.25 12.97
N ILE A 61 -24.75 24.30 12.21
CA ILE A 61 -23.51 23.55 12.54
C ILE A 61 -22.84 24.15 13.77
N SER A 62 -22.06 23.33 14.47
CA SER A 62 -21.28 23.80 15.61
C SER A 62 -20.30 24.89 15.20
N TYR A 63 -20.05 25.83 16.12
CA TYR A 63 -19.16 26.95 15.87
C TYR A 63 -17.70 26.48 15.64
N GLN A 64 -17.26 26.56 14.40
CA GLN A 64 -15.96 26.16 13.86
C GLN A 64 -15.50 27.15 12.79
N ASP A 65 -14.38 26.90 12.09
CA ASP A 65 -13.99 27.70 10.91
C ASP A 65 -15.08 27.68 9.83
N THR A 66 -15.08 28.66 8.92
CA THR A 66 -16.08 28.68 7.84
C THR A 66 -15.73 27.61 6.80
N PRO A 67 -16.60 26.61 6.56
CA PRO A 67 -16.39 25.60 5.52
C PRO A 67 -16.26 26.27 4.14
N GLY A 68 -15.63 25.60 3.18
CA GLY A 68 -15.67 25.97 1.76
C GLY A 68 -14.77 27.14 1.40
N THR A 69 -13.90 27.56 2.34
CA THR A 69 -13.02 28.71 2.15
C THR A 69 -11.57 28.32 1.80
N GLY A 70 -11.18 27.08 2.06
CA GLY A 70 -9.85 26.54 1.72
C GLY A 70 -9.78 25.89 0.34
N ASP A 71 -8.55 25.63 -0.12
CA ASP A 71 -8.27 24.93 -1.37
C ASP A 71 -7.67 23.54 -1.17
N GLY A 72 -7.52 23.08 0.08
CA GLY A 72 -6.97 21.76 0.41
C GLY A 72 -7.91 20.61 0.02
N LEU A 73 -7.36 19.40 -0.08
CA LEU A 73 -8.12 18.20 -0.47
C LEU A 73 -9.41 18.04 0.35
N TYR A 74 -9.33 18.17 1.68
CA TYR A 74 -10.47 18.03 2.59
C TYR A 74 -11.48 19.17 2.49
N ASP A 75 -11.03 20.40 2.22
CA ASP A 75 -11.93 21.55 2.02
C ASP A 75 -12.78 21.35 0.76
N ARG A 76 -12.19 20.80 -0.30
CA ARG A 76 -12.86 20.51 -1.57
C ARG A 76 -13.76 19.28 -1.50
N GLU A 77 -13.43 18.32 -0.64
CA GLU A 77 -14.15 17.05 -0.54
C GLU A 77 -15.34 17.11 0.44
N TRP A 78 -15.13 17.63 1.65
CA TRP A 78 -16.09 17.50 2.77
C TRP A 78 -16.71 18.82 3.19
N HIS A 79 -15.89 19.86 3.33
CA HIS A 79 -16.28 21.16 3.86
C HIS A 79 -16.64 22.12 2.73
N VAL A 80 -17.72 21.88 1.96
CA VAL A 80 -17.95 22.57 0.68
C VAL A 80 -18.98 23.71 0.68
N ASP A 81 -19.73 23.93 1.77
CA ASP A 81 -20.79 24.95 1.84
C ASP A 81 -20.38 26.14 2.73
N PRO A 82 -19.93 27.27 2.16
CA PRO A 82 -19.54 28.45 2.93
C PRO A 82 -20.71 29.23 3.54
N GLU A 83 -21.94 29.00 3.07
CA GLU A 83 -23.14 29.71 3.52
C GLU A 83 -23.91 28.95 4.62
N ILE A 84 -23.42 27.77 5.00
CA ILE A 84 -24.08 26.93 6.01
C ILE A 84 -24.19 27.68 7.36
N ALA A 85 -25.40 27.66 7.93
CA ALA A 85 -25.67 28.35 9.19
C ALA A 85 -24.82 27.77 10.32
N LYS A 86 -24.13 28.63 11.07
CA LYS A 86 -23.22 28.25 12.16
C LYS A 86 -23.60 28.96 13.46
N SER A 87 -23.69 28.21 14.55
CA SER A 87 -24.10 28.72 15.86
C SER A 87 -23.52 27.85 16.98
N GLU A 88 -23.49 28.39 18.20
CA GLU A 88 -23.33 27.55 19.40
C GLU A 88 -24.63 26.83 19.76
N ASP A 89 -25.78 27.37 19.38
CA ASP A 89 -27.04 26.63 19.37
C ASP A 89 -27.01 25.62 18.21
N CYS A 90 -26.40 24.47 18.46
CA CYS A 90 -26.08 23.46 17.45
C CYS A 90 -26.40 22.02 17.89
N LEU A 91 -27.06 21.81 19.04
CA LEU A 91 -27.31 20.48 19.60
C LEU A 91 -28.57 19.84 19.03
N TYR A 92 -28.49 19.53 17.73
CA TYR A 92 -29.54 18.92 16.95
C TYR A 92 -29.14 17.54 16.42
N LEU A 93 -30.13 16.71 16.14
CA LEU A 93 -29.96 15.43 15.45
C LEU A 93 -30.91 15.32 14.26
N ASN A 94 -30.58 14.38 13.37
CA ASN A 94 -31.34 14.11 12.16
C ASN A 94 -31.68 12.62 12.08
N ILE A 95 -32.83 12.27 11.49
CA ILE A 95 -33.33 10.91 11.42
C ILE A 95 -33.83 10.59 10.01
N TRP A 96 -33.33 9.51 9.42
CA TRP A 96 -33.88 8.88 8.22
C TRP A 96 -34.51 7.56 8.61
N THR A 97 -35.81 7.39 8.34
CA THR A 97 -36.54 6.17 8.69
C THR A 97 -37.36 5.64 7.51
N PRO A 98 -37.19 4.35 7.14
CA PRO A 98 -38.04 3.68 6.15
C PRO A 98 -39.33 3.12 6.79
N ALA A 99 -39.45 3.16 8.12
CA ALA A 99 -40.60 2.63 8.82
C ALA A 99 -41.85 3.43 8.44
N LYS A 100 -42.97 2.75 8.25
CA LYS A 100 -44.28 3.36 8.02
C LYS A 100 -45.05 3.53 9.32
N ARG A 101 -44.73 2.76 10.35
CA ARG A 101 -45.36 2.71 11.66
C ARG A 101 -44.33 2.71 12.78
N ALA A 102 -44.73 3.14 13.97
CA ALA A 102 -43.87 3.19 15.15
C ALA A 102 -43.51 1.81 15.73
N ASP A 103 -44.28 0.76 15.43
CA ASP A 103 -44.12 -0.58 16.01
C ASP A 103 -43.25 -1.53 15.18
N GLU A 104 -42.59 -1.06 14.11
CA GLU A 104 -41.79 -1.91 13.21
C GLU A 104 -40.45 -2.38 13.79
N LYS A 105 -39.93 -1.69 14.82
CA LYS A 105 -38.69 -2.07 15.56
C LYS A 105 -37.50 -2.34 14.64
N LEU A 106 -37.18 -1.36 13.79
CA LEU A 106 -36.04 -1.44 12.88
C LEU A 106 -34.71 -1.18 13.63
N PRO A 107 -33.62 -1.88 13.28
CA PRO A 107 -32.30 -1.60 13.84
C PRO A 107 -31.86 -0.15 13.60
N VAL A 108 -31.15 0.43 14.56
CA VAL A 108 -30.81 1.86 14.58
C VAL A 108 -29.31 2.04 14.46
N LEU A 109 -28.89 2.85 13.49
CA LEU A 109 -27.52 3.37 13.37
C LEU A 109 -27.47 4.79 13.94
N VAL A 110 -26.53 5.05 14.85
CA VAL A 110 -26.21 6.39 15.38
C VAL A 110 -24.82 6.78 14.90
N TRP A 111 -24.73 7.85 14.12
CA TRP A 111 -23.52 8.35 13.47
C TRP A 111 -22.92 9.56 14.18
N TYR A 112 -21.60 9.52 14.38
CA TYR A 112 -20.75 10.63 14.81
C TYR A 112 -19.76 10.99 13.68
N TYR A 113 -19.77 12.25 13.22
CA TYR A 113 -18.87 12.72 12.17
C TYR A 113 -17.43 12.94 12.66
N GLY A 114 -16.50 12.97 11.70
CA GLY A 114 -15.06 13.17 11.88
C GLY A 114 -14.65 14.65 12.00
N GLY A 115 -13.46 15.00 11.46
CA GLY A 115 -12.96 16.38 11.46
C GLY A 115 -12.04 16.75 12.64
N GLY A 116 -11.34 15.76 13.22
CA GLY A 116 -10.31 16.00 14.23
C GLY A 116 -10.83 16.66 15.53
N PHE A 117 -12.12 16.55 15.84
CA PHE A 117 -12.78 17.28 16.93
C PHE A 117 -12.73 18.82 16.81
N GLN A 118 -12.25 19.37 15.68
CA GLN A 118 -12.15 20.81 15.43
C GLN A 118 -13.14 21.27 14.37
N TRP A 119 -13.44 20.40 13.41
CA TRP A 119 -14.31 20.64 12.28
C TRP A 119 -15.31 19.48 12.11
N GLY A 120 -16.23 19.63 11.15
CA GLY A 120 -17.20 18.62 10.77
C GLY A 120 -18.64 18.96 11.17
N TYR A 121 -19.61 18.36 10.47
CA TYR A 121 -21.03 18.54 10.77
C TYR A 121 -21.93 17.43 10.20
N THR A 122 -23.18 17.35 10.66
CA THR A 122 -24.13 16.28 10.28
C THR A 122 -24.78 16.45 8.91
N ALA A 123 -24.58 17.61 8.27
CA ALA A 123 -25.09 17.95 6.94
C ALA A 123 -24.06 17.73 5.82
N GLU A 124 -22.88 17.15 6.12
CA GLU A 124 -21.90 16.74 5.10
C GLU A 124 -22.55 15.72 4.15
N MET A 125 -22.27 15.85 2.85
CA MET A 125 -23.06 15.24 1.78
C MET A 125 -22.98 13.71 1.78
N GLU A 126 -21.82 13.18 2.16
CA GLU A 126 -21.55 11.77 2.29
C GLU A 126 -22.37 11.12 3.41
N PHE A 127 -22.82 11.87 4.43
CA PHE A 127 -23.63 11.35 5.54
C PHE A 127 -25.13 11.30 5.27
N ASN A 128 -25.56 11.46 4.02
CA ASN A 128 -26.96 11.30 3.70
C ASN A 128 -27.42 9.85 3.96
N GLY A 129 -28.12 9.65 5.08
CA GLY A 129 -28.54 8.33 5.56
C GLY A 129 -29.65 7.66 4.74
N GLU A 130 -30.14 8.28 3.67
CA GLU A 130 -31.29 7.78 2.91
C GLU A 130 -31.01 6.42 2.25
N ALA A 131 -29.82 6.23 1.65
CA ALA A 131 -29.48 4.98 0.99
C ALA A 131 -29.42 3.80 1.97
N LEU A 132 -28.78 4.00 3.13
CA LEU A 132 -28.78 3.05 4.23
C LEU A 132 -30.19 2.81 4.79
N ALA A 133 -31.01 3.85 4.94
CA ALA A 133 -32.39 3.71 5.40
C ALA A 133 -33.22 2.82 4.46
N ARG A 134 -33.05 2.93 3.13
CA ARG A 134 -33.69 2.03 2.15
C ARG A 134 -33.31 0.56 2.35
N LYS A 135 -32.14 0.28 2.93
CA LYS A 135 -31.71 -1.08 3.28
C LYS A 135 -32.34 -1.58 4.59
N GLY A 136 -33.30 -0.86 5.18
CA GLY A 136 -34.16 -1.36 6.26
C GLY A 136 -33.64 -1.06 7.68
N ILE A 137 -32.87 0.01 7.85
CA ILE A 137 -32.42 0.51 9.15
C ILE A 137 -32.87 1.95 9.37
N VAL A 138 -32.91 2.40 10.63
CA VAL A 138 -33.10 3.82 10.96
C VAL A 138 -31.72 4.45 11.15
N VAL A 139 -31.44 5.54 10.45
CA VAL A 139 -30.15 6.25 10.56
C VAL A 139 -30.36 7.54 11.33
N VAL A 140 -29.51 7.78 12.32
CA VAL A 140 -29.49 9.00 13.12
C VAL A 140 -28.10 9.63 13.05
N SER A 141 -27.99 10.92 12.78
CA SER A 141 -26.73 11.67 12.92
C SER A 141 -26.85 12.70 14.04
N ILE A 142 -25.83 12.77 14.91
CA ILE A 142 -25.85 13.62 16.12
C ILE A 142 -24.78 14.72 16.01
N ALA A 143 -25.21 15.98 16.15
CA ALA A 143 -24.32 17.13 16.28
C ALA A 143 -23.67 17.21 17.66
N TYR A 144 -22.42 17.66 17.72
CA TYR A 144 -21.70 17.87 18.98
C TYR A 144 -20.77 19.08 18.92
N ARG A 145 -20.48 19.69 20.07
CA ARG A 145 -19.56 20.84 20.15
C ARG A 145 -18.12 20.46 19.81
N LEU A 146 -17.42 21.38 19.13
CA LEU A 146 -16.05 21.21 18.62
C LEU A 146 -15.06 22.17 19.28
N GLY A 147 -13.75 21.91 19.09
CA GLY A 147 -12.66 22.78 19.51
C GLY A 147 -12.76 23.26 20.96
N CYS A 148 -12.49 24.54 21.20
CA CYS A 148 -12.60 25.12 22.53
C CYS A 148 -14.03 25.10 23.10
N PHE A 149 -15.08 25.09 22.28
CA PHE A 149 -16.47 25.01 22.75
C PHE A 149 -16.81 23.62 23.32
N GLY A 150 -16.20 22.58 22.77
CA GLY A 150 -16.44 21.17 23.13
C GLY A 150 -15.44 20.59 24.12
N PHE A 151 -14.20 21.08 24.14
CA PHE A 151 -13.08 20.38 24.79
C PHE A 151 -12.21 21.26 25.69
N LEU A 152 -12.62 22.50 25.97
CA LEU A 152 -11.95 23.32 26.99
C LEU A 152 -12.11 22.69 28.39
N ALA A 153 -10.99 22.60 29.11
CA ALA A 153 -10.95 22.35 30.56
C ALA A 153 -10.34 23.57 31.24
N HIS A 154 -10.83 23.95 32.43
CA HIS A 154 -10.29 25.06 33.21
C HIS A 154 -10.66 24.89 34.69
N LYS A 155 -9.79 25.31 35.63
CA LYS A 155 -10.01 25.09 37.08
C LYS A 155 -11.33 25.69 37.59
N GLU A 156 -11.74 26.84 37.08
CA GLU A 156 -13.04 27.44 37.41
C GLU A 156 -14.24 26.65 36.86
N ILE A 157 -14.10 26.01 35.70
CA ILE A 157 -15.14 25.14 35.13
C ILE A 157 -15.29 23.89 36.01
N THR A 158 -14.17 23.25 36.37
CA THR A 158 -14.14 22.10 37.29
C THR A 158 -14.73 22.44 38.65
N LYS A 159 -14.42 23.63 39.18
CA LYS A 159 -14.98 24.11 40.45
C LYS A 159 -16.49 24.31 40.38
N GLU A 160 -17.01 24.82 39.25
CA GLU A 160 -18.44 25.02 39.03
C GLU A 160 -19.17 23.68 38.80
N ASN A 161 -18.55 22.75 38.07
CA ASN A 161 -19.15 21.48 37.64
C ASN A 161 -18.18 20.30 37.85
N PRO A 162 -17.97 19.85 39.09
CA PRO A 162 -16.99 18.81 39.40
C PRO A 162 -17.30 17.43 38.80
N ASP A 163 -18.53 17.20 38.35
CA ASP A 163 -18.95 15.94 37.72
C ASP A 163 -18.87 15.95 36.18
N ALA A 164 -18.63 17.12 35.59
CA ALA A 164 -18.43 17.30 34.16
C ALA A 164 -17.44 18.45 33.89
N PRO A 165 -16.16 18.28 34.29
CA PRO A 165 -15.17 19.36 34.22
C PRO A 165 -14.70 19.70 32.80
N ALA A 166 -14.91 18.80 31.83
CA ALA A 166 -14.48 18.91 30.44
C ALA A 166 -15.31 18.00 29.51
N ASN A 167 -14.80 17.72 28.31
CA ASN A 167 -15.34 16.74 27.36
C ASN A 167 -16.80 17.00 26.94
N PHE A 168 -17.21 18.26 26.87
CA PHE A 168 -18.57 18.66 26.51
C PHE A 168 -19.05 18.10 25.18
N GLY A 169 -18.18 18.03 24.17
CA GLY A 169 -18.50 17.39 22.89
C GLY A 169 -18.86 15.90 23.04
N LEU A 170 -18.14 15.15 23.87
CA LEU A 170 -18.49 13.74 24.16
C LEU A 170 -19.76 13.61 25.01
N LEU A 171 -20.01 14.58 25.91
CA LEU A 171 -21.25 14.64 26.67
C LEU A 171 -22.46 14.99 25.80
N ASP A 172 -22.29 15.81 24.77
CA ASP A 172 -23.31 16.10 23.76
C ASP A 172 -23.69 14.83 22.99
N GLN A 173 -22.69 14.09 22.51
CA GLN A 173 -22.89 12.79 21.86
C GLN A 173 -23.64 11.81 22.79
N LYS A 174 -23.26 11.74 24.07
CA LYS A 174 -23.96 10.92 25.07
C LYS A 174 -25.41 11.37 25.23
N ALA A 175 -25.67 12.67 25.35
CA ALA A 175 -27.03 13.20 25.48
C ALA A 175 -27.89 12.86 24.26
N GLY A 176 -27.34 13.00 23.06
CA GLY A 176 -28.00 12.59 21.82
C GLY A 176 -28.29 11.08 21.77
N LEU A 177 -27.31 10.23 22.12
CA LEU A 177 -27.50 8.78 22.19
C LEU A 177 -28.60 8.38 23.18
N HIS A 178 -28.64 9.04 24.34
CA HIS A 178 -29.66 8.82 25.37
C HIS A 178 -31.03 9.32 24.91
N TRP A 179 -31.10 10.44 24.19
CA TRP A 179 -32.34 10.89 23.55
C TRP A 179 -32.83 9.88 22.52
N VAL A 180 -31.95 9.34 21.67
CA VAL A 180 -32.29 8.29 20.71
C VAL A 180 -32.85 7.07 21.42
N SER A 181 -32.17 6.59 22.47
CA SER A 181 -32.63 5.44 23.26
C SER A 181 -34.06 5.63 23.81
N ARG A 182 -34.41 6.84 24.25
CA ARG A 182 -35.76 7.15 24.77
C ARG A 182 -36.81 7.36 23.69
N ASN A 183 -36.44 7.88 22.51
CA ASN A 183 -37.40 8.41 21.54
C ASN A 183 -37.48 7.64 20.21
N ILE A 184 -36.48 6.82 19.85
CA ILE A 184 -36.37 6.26 18.50
C ILE A 184 -37.52 5.30 18.13
N ALA A 185 -38.17 4.71 19.13
CA ALA A 185 -39.38 3.90 18.95
C ALA A 185 -40.50 4.69 18.25
N ALA A 186 -40.64 5.99 18.49
CA ALA A 186 -41.64 6.82 17.83
C ALA A 186 -41.41 6.91 16.30
N PHE A 187 -40.17 6.74 15.86
CA PHE A 187 -39.76 6.74 14.46
C PHE A 187 -39.75 5.33 13.83
N GLY A 188 -40.15 4.30 14.59
CA GLY A 188 -40.15 2.90 14.15
C GLY A 188 -38.83 2.17 14.41
N GLY A 189 -37.86 2.80 15.07
CA GLY A 189 -36.60 2.15 15.46
C GLY A 189 -36.72 1.30 16.72
N ASP A 190 -35.82 0.35 16.88
CA ASP A 190 -35.72 -0.50 18.06
C ASP A 190 -34.66 0.06 19.04
N PRO A 191 -35.06 0.64 20.19
CA PRO A 191 -34.12 1.17 21.16
C PRO A 191 -33.23 0.08 21.80
N SER A 192 -33.58 -1.21 21.62
CA SER A 192 -32.78 -2.34 22.08
C SER A 192 -31.77 -2.84 21.04
N LYS A 193 -31.67 -2.20 19.86
CA LYS A 193 -30.75 -2.53 18.76
C LYS A 193 -30.09 -1.27 18.18
N ILE A 194 -29.28 -0.60 19.01
CA ILE A 194 -28.54 0.60 18.61
C ILE A 194 -27.09 0.24 18.32
N THR A 195 -26.66 0.48 17.08
CA THR A 195 -25.25 0.44 16.66
C THR A 195 -24.74 1.87 16.57
N ILE A 196 -23.59 2.15 17.20
CA ILE A 196 -22.92 3.45 17.05
C ILE A 196 -21.82 3.34 15.98
N ALA A 197 -21.61 4.39 15.21
CA ALA A 197 -20.58 4.43 14.19
C ALA A 197 -19.98 5.82 14.03
N GLY A 198 -18.75 5.89 13.54
CA GLY A 198 -18.10 7.15 13.21
C GLY A 198 -16.77 6.95 12.53
N GLN A 199 -16.27 8.03 11.93
CA GLN A 199 -15.01 8.04 11.18
C GLN A 199 -14.01 9.05 11.79
N SER A 200 -12.71 8.74 11.78
CA SER A 200 -11.67 9.62 12.33
C SER A 200 -11.94 10.00 13.80
N ALA A 201 -12.03 11.29 14.12
CA ALA A 201 -12.50 11.79 15.42
C ALA A 201 -13.89 11.25 15.82
N GLY A 202 -14.78 10.99 14.88
CA GLY A 202 -16.04 10.29 15.10
C GLY A 202 -15.85 8.82 15.47
N GLY A 203 -14.84 8.15 14.90
CA GLY A 203 -14.45 6.80 15.30
C GLY A 203 -13.80 6.77 16.69
N SER A 204 -12.98 7.77 17.01
CA SER A 204 -12.49 8.01 18.38
C SER A 204 -13.65 8.30 19.34
N SER A 205 -14.67 9.04 18.91
CA SER A 205 -15.91 9.25 19.67
C SER A 205 -16.61 7.93 19.96
N VAL A 206 -16.73 7.02 18.98
CA VAL A 206 -17.25 5.67 19.19
C VAL A 206 -16.47 4.95 20.29
N MET A 207 -15.14 5.01 20.28
CA MET A 207 -14.29 4.40 21.32
C MET A 207 -14.58 4.96 22.72
N HIS A 208 -14.73 6.28 22.85
CA HIS A 208 -15.10 6.92 24.12
C HIS A 208 -16.51 6.55 24.58
N GLN A 209 -17.50 6.52 23.68
CA GLN A 209 -18.87 6.11 24.02
C GLN A 209 -18.95 4.63 24.39
N LEU A 210 -18.18 3.77 23.71
CA LEU A 210 -18.13 2.32 23.93
C LEU A 210 -17.51 1.95 25.29
N THR A 211 -16.55 2.74 25.76
CA THR A 211 -15.80 2.52 27.01
C THR A 211 -16.43 3.23 28.22
N HIS A 212 -17.46 4.04 28.01
CA HIS A 212 -18.23 4.68 29.07
C HIS A 212 -19.27 3.72 29.67
N ASP A 213 -19.19 3.50 30.98
CA ASP A 213 -20.01 2.50 31.67
C ASP A 213 -21.51 2.74 31.55
N GLY A 214 -21.93 4.02 31.54
CA GLY A 214 -23.34 4.39 31.41
C GLY A 214 -23.98 4.09 30.04
N ASN A 215 -23.20 3.61 29.07
CA ASN A 215 -23.69 3.33 27.72
C ASN A 215 -23.73 1.83 27.37
N ARG A 216 -23.18 0.95 28.23
CA ARG A 216 -23.06 -0.50 27.94
C ARG A 216 -24.39 -1.16 27.64
N ASP A 217 -25.45 -0.75 28.34
CA ASP A 217 -26.80 -1.31 28.13
C ASP A 217 -27.49 -0.77 26.87
N ILE A 218 -27.02 0.34 26.30
CA ILE A 218 -27.61 0.99 25.12
C ILE A 218 -26.96 0.48 23.84
N ILE A 219 -25.63 0.40 23.81
CA ILE A 219 -24.87 0.03 22.61
C ILE A 219 -24.97 -1.48 22.36
N LYS A 220 -25.20 -1.88 21.11
CA LYS A 220 -25.33 -3.28 20.65
C LYS A 220 -24.42 -3.64 19.47
N GLY A 221 -23.70 -2.66 18.94
CA GLY A 221 -22.69 -2.81 17.90
C GLY A 221 -21.89 -1.52 17.77
N ALA A 222 -20.66 -1.61 17.26
CA ALA A 222 -19.82 -0.45 17.00
C ALA A 222 -19.12 -0.54 15.64
N ALA A 223 -19.07 0.56 14.89
CA ALA A 223 -18.24 0.66 13.69
C ALA A 223 -17.27 1.85 13.81
N ILE A 224 -15.97 1.59 13.70
CA ILE A 224 -14.89 2.55 13.97
C ILE A 224 -14.06 2.69 12.70
N PHE A 225 -14.42 3.63 11.83
CA PHE A 225 -13.73 3.82 10.56
C PHE A 225 -12.53 4.75 10.74
N SER A 226 -11.31 4.27 10.50
CA SER A 226 -10.06 5.01 10.68
C SER A 226 -9.98 5.80 11.99
N GLY A 227 -10.50 5.23 13.09
CA GLY A 227 -10.69 5.95 14.37
C GLY A 227 -9.83 5.46 15.53
N ILE A 228 -9.14 4.32 15.36
CA ILE A 228 -8.14 3.81 16.31
C ILE A 228 -6.78 4.23 15.76
N ILE A 229 -6.20 5.29 16.32
CA ILE A 229 -4.96 5.90 15.84
C ILE A 229 -3.98 6.02 17.01
N ARG A 230 -2.84 5.34 16.89
CA ARG A 230 -1.73 5.36 17.85
C ARG A 230 -0.42 5.49 17.09
N HIS A 231 0.48 6.28 17.65
CA HIS A 231 1.86 6.35 17.16
C HIS A 231 2.67 5.16 17.70
N VAL A 232 3.64 4.67 16.91
CA VAL A 232 4.48 3.53 17.29
C VAL A 232 5.36 3.83 18.52
N ASN A 233 5.82 5.07 18.64
CA ASN A 233 6.46 5.57 19.86
C ASN A 233 5.43 6.30 20.73
N ALA A 234 5.21 5.81 21.95
CA ALA A 234 4.24 6.36 22.88
C ALA A 234 4.58 7.78 23.36
N GLU A 235 5.86 8.18 23.36
CA GLU A 235 6.28 9.53 23.76
C GLU A 235 5.93 10.59 22.70
N ASP A 236 5.88 10.18 21.43
CA ASP A 236 5.51 11.04 20.30
C ASP A 236 4.02 10.93 19.94
N ASP A 237 3.24 10.13 20.69
CA ASP A 237 1.84 9.84 20.40
C ASP A 237 0.92 10.98 20.82
N ILE A 238 0.76 11.96 19.92
CA ILE A 238 -0.16 13.09 20.10
C ILE A 238 -1.64 12.68 20.22
N PHE A 239 -1.98 11.42 19.91
CA PHE A 239 -3.34 10.89 20.03
C PHE A 239 -3.61 10.29 21.42
N ARG A 240 -2.62 10.24 22.31
CA ARG A 240 -2.85 9.90 23.73
C ARG A 240 -3.55 11.07 24.43
N PRO A 241 -4.66 10.82 25.13
CA PRO A 241 -5.40 11.89 25.81
C PRO A 241 -4.59 12.47 26.97
N LEU A 242 -4.61 13.80 27.11
CA LEU A 242 -4.13 14.48 28.31
C LEU A 242 -4.97 14.06 29.53
N ASN A 243 -4.41 14.24 30.73
CA ASN A 243 -5.21 14.20 31.96
C ASN A 243 -5.86 15.57 32.25
N LEU A 244 -6.78 15.61 33.21
CA LEU A 244 -7.52 16.83 33.57
C LEU A 244 -6.61 18.00 33.96
N GLU A 245 -5.60 17.77 34.79
CA GLU A 245 -4.68 18.83 35.28
C GLU A 245 -3.92 19.49 34.12
N GLN A 246 -3.37 18.68 33.21
CA GLN A 246 -2.68 19.18 32.01
C GLN A 246 -3.60 20.00 31.11
N ALA A 247 -4.86 19.58 30.97
CA ALA A 247 -5.84 20.27 30.16
C ALA A 247 -6.32 21.58 30.81
N GLU A 248 -6.47 21.61 32.14
CA GLU A 248 -6.78 22.82 32.89
C GLU A 248 -5.67 23.86 32.76
N ASP A 249 -4.41 23.46 32.84
CA ASP A 249 -3.27 24.35 32.64
C ASP A 249 -3.21 24.91 31.21
N LEU A 250 -3.61 24.12 30.21
CA LEU A 250 -3.77 24.60 28.83
C LEU A 250 -4.91 25.61 28.72
N GLY A 251 -6.04 25.37 29.38
CA GLY A 251 -7.18 26.28 29.42
C GLY A 251 -6.88 27.60 30.13
N GLU A 252 -6.08 27.58 31.20
CA GLU A 252 -5.62 28.80 31.89
C GLU A 252 -4.79 29.67 30.95
N LYS A 253 -3.81 29.08 30.25
CA LYS A 253 -3.03 29.79 29.22
C LYS A 253 -3.91 30.33 28.10
N PHE A 254 -4.95 29.60 27.72
CA PHE A 254 -5.90 30.07 26.72
C PHE A 254 -6.67 31.30 27.22
N PHE A 255 -7.18 31.29 28.47
CA PHE A 255 -7.84 32.45 29.07
C PHE A 255 -6.91 33.66 29.17
N GLU A 256 -5.67 33.46 29.60
CA GLU A 256 -4.63 34.49 29.60
C GLU A 256 -4.41 35.09 28.20
N SER A 257 -4.37 34.24 27.17
CA SER A 257 -4.16 34.67 25.78
C SER A 257 -5.31 35.53 25.22
N LEU A 258 -6.52 35.34 25.74
CA LEU A 258 -7.71 36.13 25.43
C LEU A 258 -7.79 37.43 26.24
N GLY A 259 -6.97 37.57 27.29
CA GLY A 259 -7.04 38.69 28.23
C GLY A 259 -8.24 38.62 29.17
N VAL A 260 -8.86 37.45 29.34
CA VAL A 260 -9.96 37.23 30.30
C VAL A 260 -9.42 36.65 31.60
N LYS A 261 -10.01 37.04 32.74
CA LYS A 261 -9.50 36.66 34.07
C LYS A 261 -10.17 35.45 34.69
N ASN A 262 -11.36 35.10 34.20
CA ASN A 262 -12.23 34.09 34.81
C ASN A 262 -13.27 33.58 33.80
N LEU A 263 -14.00 32.54 34.19
CA LEU A 263 -15.03 31.89 33.38
C LEU A 263 -16.19 32.85 33.03
N GLU A 264 -16.55 33.75 33.94
CA GLU A 264 -17.62 34.74 33.70
C GLU A 264 -17.26 35.70 32.56
N GLU A 265 -16.01 36.18 32.51
CA GLU A 265 -15.51 37.02 31.42
C GLU A 265 -15.40 36.22 30.11
N ALA A 266 -14.94 34.97 30.15
CA ALA A 266 -14.88 34.11 28.96
C ALA A 266 -16.27 33.83 28.35
N ARG A 267 -17.31 33.65 29.17
CA ARG A 267 -18.70 33.45 28.70
C ARG A 267 -19.29 34.71 28.04
N LYS A 268 -18.76 35.90 28.33
CA LYS A 268 -19.22 37.17 27.72
C LYS A 268 -18.64 37.43 26.34
N LEU A 269 -17.57 36.74 25.93
CA LEU A 269 -17.03 36.84 24.59
C LEU A 269 -18.04 36.37 23.55
N THR A 270 -18.03 36.96 22.36
CA THR A 270 -18.78 36.40 21.23
C THR A 270 -18.14 35.10 20.77
N SER A 271 -18.91 34.21 20.14
CA SER A 271 -18.39 32.94 19.59
C SER A 271 -17.25 33.20 18.59
N LYS A 272 -17.32 34.31 17.84
CA LYS A 272 -16.28 34.72 16.91
C LYS A 272 -14.98 35.11 17.63
N GLU A 273 -15.05 35.97 18.65
CA GLU A 273 -13.86 36.36 19.42
C GLU A 273 -13.17 35.15 20.07
N LEU A 274 -13.96 34.22 20.58
CA LEU A 274 -13.43 33.00 21.20
C LEU A 274 -12.76 32.08 20.17
N LEU A 275 -13.40 31.85 19.01
CA LEU A 275 -12.84 31.02 17.95
C LEU A 275 -11.57 31.66 17.34
N ASP A 276 -11.62 32.95 17.01
CA ASP A 276 -10.45 33.68 16.49
C ASP A 276 -9.27 33.62 17.48
N GLY A 277 -9.56 33.80 18.78
CA GLY A 277 -8.57 33.69 19.83
C GLY A 277 -8.02 32.27 19.97
N TYR A 278 -8.86 31.25 19.89
CA TYR A 278 -8.45 29.84 19.91
C TYR A 278 -7.57 29.49 18.71
N ASN A 279 -7.97 29.89 17.50
CA ASN A 279 -7.19 29.71 16.28
C ASN A 279 -5.83 30.40 16.33
N LYS A 280 -5.72 31.53 17.02
CA LYS A 280 -4.43 32.17 17.30
C LYS A 280 -3.61 31.39 18.33
N PHE A 281 -4.25 30.92 19.40
CA PHE A 281 -3.61 30.19 20.49
C PHE A 281 -2.97 28.88 20.02
N ILE A 282 -3.68 28.10 19.20
CA ILE A 282 -3.23 26.78 18.71
C ILE A 282 -2.10 26.84 17.67
N LYS A 283 -1.62 28.04 17.30
CA LYS A 283 -0.40 28.17 16.50
C LYS A 283 0.86 27.80 17.29
N ASP A 284 0.84 28.08 18.59
CA ASP A 284 1.99 27.90 19.49
C ASP A 284 1.71 26.88 20.62
N HIS A 285 0.50 26.31 20.65
CA HIS A 285 0.04 25.40 21.70
C HIS A 285 -0.74 24.21 21.11
N PRO A 286 -0.82 23.07 21.83
CA PRO A 286 -1.64 21.94 21.42
C PRO A 286 -3.12 22.31 21.24
N ARG A 287 -3.79 21.64 20.30
CA ARG A 287 -5.25 21.71 20.16
C ARG A 287 -5.94 21.03 21.34
N MET A 288 -7.16 21.45 21.62
CA MET A 288 -8.01 20.85 22.65
C MET A 288 -8.76 19.64 22.07
N TYR A 289 -8.57 18.49 22.72
CA TYR A 289 -9.08 17.17 22.35
C TYR A 289 -9.82 16.53 23.53
N PRO A 290 -10.49 15.37 23.37
CA PRO A 290 -10.89 14.55 24.49
C PRO A 290 -9.77 14.26 25.49
N ILE A 291 -10.09 14.29 26.78
CA ILE A 291 -9.13 14.07 27.87
C ILE A 291 -9.61 12.98 28.84
N VAL A 292 -8.68 12.41 29.61
CA VAL A 292 -8.99 11.56 30.76
C VAL A 292 -9.34 12.47 31.94
N ASP A 293 -10.65 12.71 32.10
CA ASP A 293 -11.21 13.58 33.14
C ASP A 293 -11.54 12.84 34.46
N GLY A 294 -11.47 11.50 34.47
CA GLY A 294 -11.84 10.68 35.62
C GLY A 294 -13.35 10.65 35.91
N LYS A 295 -14.17 11.23 35.01
CA LYS A 295 -15.63 11.33 35.12
C LYS A 295 -16.29 10.64 33.93
N PHE A 296 -16.33 11.30 32.76
CA PHE A 296 -16.84 10.67 31.55
C PHE A 296 -15.83 9.67 30.98
N CYS A 297 -14.55 10.08 30.91
CA CYS A 297 -13.42 9.28 30.47
C CYS A 297 -12.57 8.87 31.67
N THR A 298 -12.79 7.65 32.17
CA THR A 298 -12.09 7.09 33.34
C THR A 298 -10.73 6.47 33.01
N GLY A 299 -10.31 6.48 31.75
CA GLY A 299 -9.01 6.02 31.28
C GLY A 299 -8.87 6.17 29.77
N ASP A 300 -7.75 5.72 29.22
CA ASP A 300 -7.52 5.68 27.77
C ASP A 300 -8.53 4.71 27.10
N PRO A 301 -9.31 5.16 26.11
CA PRO A 301 -10.36 4.34 25.51
C PRO A 301 -9.81 3.15 24.70
N VAL A 302 -8.64 3.28 24.07
CA VAL A 302 -8.01 2.17 23.32
C VAL A 302 -7.52 1.10 24.30
N GLU A 303 -6.87 1.51 25.39
CA GLU A 303 -6.44 0.55 26.42
C GLU A 303 -7.61 -0.15 27.10
N ARG A 304 -8.70 0.59 27.40
CA ARG A 304 -9.93 0.02 27.96
C ARG A 304 -10.57 -0.97 26.99
N PHE A 305 -10.63 -0.64 25.69
CA PHE A 305 -11.13 -1.55 24.66
C PHE A 305 -10.31 -2.84 24.57
N VAL A 306 -8.97 -2.74 24.56
CA VAL A 306 -8.06 -3.90 24.54
C VAL A 306 -8.25 -4.79 25.77
N LYS A 307 -8.42 -4.19 26.95
CA LYS A 307 -8.72 -4.89 28.22
C LYS A 307 -10.16 -5.42 28.28
N ARG A 308 -10.97 -5.20 27.24
CA ARG A 308 -12.41 -5.49 27.18
C ARG A 308 -13.21 -4.82 28.29
N ASP A 309 -12.71 -3.71 28.82
CA ASP A 309 -13.41 -2.83 29.75
C ASP A 309 -14.31 -1.83 28.97
N CYS A 310 -15.20 -2.38 28.16
CA CYS A 310 -16.12 -1.65 27.28
C CYS A 310 -17.42 -2.44 27.04
N ALA A 311 -18.40 -1.87 26.34
CA ALA A 311 -19.60 -2.64 25.98
C ALA A 311 -19.24 -3.90 25.19
N ASP A 312 -19.88 -5.02 25.55
CA ASP A 312 -19.62 -6.34 24.97
C ASP A 312 -20.47 -6.56 23.71
N VAL A 313 -19.98 -6.04 22.58
CA VAL A 313 -20.72 -5.96 21.31
C VAL A 313 -19.81 -6.22 20.11
N PRO A 314 -20.32 -6.72 18.97
CA PRO A 314 -19.55 -6.83 17.74
C PRO A 314 -18.98 -5.50 17.27
N VAL A 315 -17.80 -5.53 16.63
CA VAL A 315 -17.12 -4.32 16.14
C VAL A 315 -16.63 -4.48 14.71
N ILE A 316 -16.91 -3.48 13.85
CA ILE A 316 -16.20 -3.28 12.57
C ILE A 316 -15.15 -2.18 12.78
N SER A 317 -13.94 -2.38 12.26
CA SER A 317 -12.92 -1.32 12.17
C SER A 317 -12.06 -1.53 10.92
N GLY A 318 -11.38 -0.50 10.45
CA GLY A 318 -10.52 -0.62 9.29
C GLY A 318 -9.86 0.70 8.90
N ASN A 319 -9.18 0.67 7.76
CA ASN A 319 -8.39 1.78 7.26
C ASN A 319 -8.52 1.95 5.74
N THR A 320 -8.19 3.14 5.25
CA THR A 320 -7.85 3.38 3.85
C THR A 320 -6.35 3.12 3.63
N ALA A 321 -5.93 2.74 2.42
CA ALA A 321 -4.56 2.27 2.22
C ALA A 321 -3.50 3.38 2.30
N ASP A 322 -3.86 4.63 1.96
CA ASP A 322 -2.92 5.76 1.86
C ASP A 322 -3.08 6.78 3.01
N GLU A 323 -3.54 6.35 4.19
CA GLU A 323 -3.72 7.24 5.36
C GLU A 323 -2.64 7.10 6.44
N PHE A 324 -2.24 8.27 6.98
CA PHE A 324 -1.34 8.44 8.12
C PHE A 324 -0.12 7.51 8.10
N THR A 325 0.63 7.57 7.01
CA THR A 325 1.82 6.73 6.80
C THR A 325 3.05 7.33 7.49
N ILE A 326 3.71 6.54 8.34
CA ILE A 326 5.03 6.83 8.92
C ILE A 326 5.97 5.69 8.52
N ASP A 327 7.13 6.02 7.96
CA ASP A 327 8.12 5.04 7.49
C ASP A 327 7.54 3.95 6.58
N GLY A 328 6.56 4.31 5.75
CA GLY A 328 5.88 3.38 4.83
C GLY A 328 4.79 2.49 5.46
N ILE A 329 4.52 2.65 6.76
CA ILE A 329 3.50 1.88 7.50
C ILE A 329 2.30 2.78 7.79
N SER A 330 1.09 2.32 7.46
CA SER A 330 -0.14 3.01 7.90
C SER A 330 -0.29 2.87 9.42
N MET A 331 -0.28 4.00 10.13
CA MET A 331 -0.51 4.03 11.58
C MET A 331 -1.87 3.43 11.95
N VAL A 332 -2.89 3.67 11.13
CA VAL A 332 -4.26 3.21 11.40
C VAL A 332 -4.36 1.70 11.26
N GLU A 333 -3.85 1.14 10.16
CA GLU A 333 -3.81 -0.32 9.96
C GLU A 333 -3.12 -1.00 11.15
N SER A 334 -1.92 -0.52 11.51
CA SER A 334 -1.15 -1.06 12.63
C SER A 334 -1.92 -0.97 13.95
N SER A 335 -2.53 0.18 14.22
CA SER A 335 -3.28 0.44 15.46
C SER A 335 -4.52 -0.44 15.59
N VAL A 336 -5.32 -0.57 14.52
CA VAL A 336 -6.53 -1.38 14.52
C VAL A 336 -6.19 -2.85 14.69
N LYS A 337 -5.23 -3.36 13.90
CA LYS A 337 -4.79 -4.76 13.98
C LYS A 337 -4.23 -5.07 15.37
N SER A 338 -3.34 -4.23 15.91
CA SER A 338 -2.82 -4.40 17.28
C SER A 338 -3.93 -4.40 18.33
N ALA A 339 -4.87 -3.45 18.26
CA ALA A 339 -5.99 -3.38 19.21
C ALA A 339 -6.88 -4.62 19.13
N PHE A 340 -7.19 -5.11 17.93
CA PHE A 340 -8.00 -6.32 17.73
C PHE A 340 -7.26 -7.58 18.17
N THR A 341 -5.98 -7.72 17.84
CA THR A 341 -5.13 -8.84 18.30
C THR A 341 -5.09 -8.90 19.82
N ASP A 342 -4.86 -7.78 20.50
CA ASP A 342 -4.75 -7.76 21.95
C ASP A 342 -6.11 -7.87 22.65
N ALA A 343 -7.17 -7.31 22.08
CA ALA A 343 -8.52 -7.54 22.56
C ALA A 343 -8.94 -9.02 22.45
N ASN A 344 -8.60 -9.69 21.34
CA ASN A 344 -8.85 -11.12 21.14
C ASN A 344 -8.11 -12.01 22.16
N LYS A 345 -6.93 -11.60 22.66
CA LYS A 345 -6.23 -12.32 23.73
C LYS A 345 -7.00 -12.26 25.06
N ASN A 346 -7.73 -11.18 25.30
CA ASN A 346 -8.54 -11.00 26.50
C ASN A 346 -9.93 -11.63 26.35
N ASP A 347 -10.46 -11.72 25.13
CA ASP A 347 -11.71 -12.43 24.82
C ASP A 347 -11.74 -12.93 23.36
N ALA A 348 -11.48 -14.23 23.19
CA ALA A 348 -11.45 -14.87 21.87
C ALA A 348 -12.84 -15.16 21.26
N GLY A 349 -13.92 -15.02 22.05
CA GLY A 349 -15.30 -15.19 21.58
C GLY A 349 -15.85 -13.96 20.87
N GLN A 350 -15.17 -12.83 21.03
CA GLN A 350 -15.58 -11.55 20.50
C GLN A 350 -15.53 -11.52 18.97
N LYS A 351 -16.54 -10.88 18.36
CA LYS A 351 -16.60 -10.67 16.92
C LYS A 351 -16.00 -9.31 16.56
N PHE A 352 -14.83 -9.35 15.95
CA PHE A 352 -14.20 -8.20 15.31
C PHE A 352 -14.15 -8.42 13.81
N TYR A 353 -14.44 -7.40 13.02
CA TYR A 353 -14.40 -7.47 11.56
C TYR A 353 -13.48 -6.36 11.06
N TYR A 354 -12.41 -6.75 10.38
CA TYR A 354 -11.42 -5.83 9.86
C TYR A 354 -11.57 -5.64 8.35
N TYR A 355 -11.50 -4.40 7.87
CA TYR A 355 -11.41 -4.11 6.43
C TYR A 355 -10.22 -3.23 6.08
N ARG A 356 -9.81 -3.33 4.83
CA ARG A 356 -8.89 -2.41 4.18
C ARG A 356 -9.51 -1.89 2.89
N PHE A 357 -9.55 -0.57 2.74
CA PHE A 357 -10.12 0.11 1.58
C PHE A 357 -9.01 0.57 0.64
N ASN A 358 -8.95 -0.02 -0.55
CA ASN A 358 -7.91 0.25 -1.55
C ASN A 358 -8.40 0.21 -3.02
N PRO A 359 -9.56 0.82 -3.39
CA PRO A 359 -9.91 0.99 -4.79
C PRO A 359 -9.16 2.16 -5.42
N ASP A 360 -9.14 2.22 -6.76
CA ASP A 360 -8.69 3.43 -7.44
C ASP A 360 -9.66 4.59 -7.19
N ILE A 361 -9.13 5.74 -6.75
CA ILE A 361 -9.92 6.96 -6.54
C ILE A 361 -9.65 7.94 -7.67
N PRO A 362 -10.66 8.36 -8.45
CA PRO A 362 -10.46 9.35 -9.49
C PRO A 362 -10.11 10.71 -8.90
N GLY A 363 -9.16 11.40 -9.52
CA GLY A 363 -8.86 12.81 -9.25
C GLY A 363 -10.07 13.73 -9.42
N ASP A 364 -10.07 14.85 -8.71
CA ASP A 364 -11.13 15.87 -8.77
C ASP A 364 -10.94 16.88 -9.92
N GLY A 365 -9.84 16.76 -10.67
CA GLY A 365 -9.47 17.68 -11.75
C GLY A 365 -8.65 18.89 -11.29
N HIS A 366 -8.32 18.99 -10.00
CA HIS A 366 -7.43 20.01 -9.47
C HIS A 366 -5.96 19.73 -9.85
N LYS A 367 -5.16 20.80 -10.02
CA LYS A 367 -3.76 20.67 -10.43
C LYS A 367 -2.96 19.97 -9.32
N GLY A 368 -2.35 18.83 -9.64
CA GLY A 368 -1.62 18.00 -8.68
C GLY A 368 -2.45 16.89 -8.02
N ASP A 369 -3.75 16.78 -8.35
CA ASP A 369 -4.68 15.78 -7.82
C ASP A 369 -5.22 14.86 -8.93
N ALA A 370 -4.34 14.41 -9.82
CA ALA A 370 -4.73 13.45 -10.87
C ALA A 370 -5.05 12.06 -10.28
N TYR A 371 -4.43 11.73 -9.15
CA TYR A 371 -4.64 10.51 -8.38
C TYR A 371 -4.35 10.78 -6.89
N PRO A 372 -5.36 11.00 -6.04
CA PRO A 372 -5.16 11.31 -4.63
C PRO A 372 -4.77 10.10 -3.78
N GLY A 373 -4.77 8.90 -4.38
CA GLY A 373 -4.77 7.64 -3.63
C GLY A 373 -6.06 7.45 -2.83
N THR A 374 -6.05 6.47 -1.94
CA THR A 374 -7.10 6.19 -0.95
C THR A 374 -6.87 6.99 0.33
N PHE A 375 -7.00 8.31 0.19
CA PHE A 375 -6.80 9.24 1.29
C PHE A 375 -7.78 9.00 2.45
N HIS A 376 -7.38 9.42 3.65
CA HIS A 376 -8.20 9.32 4.87
C HIS A 376 -9.64 9.78 4.60
N SER A 377 -10.64 9.01 5.03
CA SER A 377 -12.10 9.25 4.94
C SER A 377 -12.79 9.06 3.58
N CYS A 378 -12.05 8.77 2.49
CA CYS A 378 -12.69 8.62 1.17
C CYS A 378 -13.63 7.39 1.05
N ASP A 379 -13.52 6.43 1.98
CA ASP A 379 -14.40 5.26 2.09
C ASP A 379 -15.82 5.60 2.56
N LEU A 380 -16.05 6.80 3.12
CA LEU A 380 -17.36 7.27 3.57
C LEU A 380 -18.40 7.35 2.45
N TRP A 381 -18.01 7.83 1.27
CA TRP A 381 -18.87 7.86 0.09
C TRP A 381 -19.41 6.47 -0.29
N PHE A 382 -18.64 5.42 0.03
CA PHE A 382 -18.98 4.04 -0.28
C PHE A 382 -19.84 3.42 0.82
N PHE A 383 -19.50 3.60 2.10
CA PHE A 383 -20.29 3.06 3.21
C PHE A 383 -21.70 3.66 3.28
N PHE A 384 -21.87 4.92 2.90
CA PHE A 384 -23.17 5.57 2.85
C PHE A 384 -23.88 5.45 1.50
N ASP A 385 -23.23 4.91 0.47
CA ASP A 385 -23.77 4.83 -0.90
C ASP A 385 -24.22 6.20 -1.43
N THR A 386 -23.30 7.17 -1.35
CA THR A 386 -23.51 8.59 -1.66
C THR A 386 -22.62 9.11 -2.78
N LEU A 387 -21.92 8.22 -3.51
CA LEU A 387 -21.05 8.58 -4.65
C LEU A 387 -21.75 9.46 -5.71
N GLY A 388 -23.07 9.31 -5.89
CA GLY A 388 -23.84 10.14 -6.82
C GLY A 388 -23.97 11.62 -6.41
N MET A 389 -23.59 11.96 -5.17
CA MET A 389 -23.51 13.32 -4.66
C MET A 389 -22.08 13.87 -4.71
N CYS A 390 -21.07 13.01 -4.88
CA CYS A 390 -19.68 13.42 -4.98
C CYS A 390 -19.41 14.05 -6.36
N HIS A 391 -18.54 15.07 -6.38
CA HIS A 391 -18.15 15.77 -7.61
C HIS A 391 -17.13 14.98 -8.46
N ARG A 392 -16.46 13.98 -7.88
CA ARG A 392 -15.45 13.17 -8.56
C ARG A 392 -16.06 12.29 -9.66
N PRO A 393 -15.34 12.02 -10.76
CA PRO A 393 -15.87 11.27 -11.91
C PRO A 393 -15.85 9.76 -11.68
N TYR A 394 -16.57 9.28 -10.66
CA TYR A 394 -16.70 7.86 -10.37
C TYR A 394 -17.40 7.10 -11.52
N LYS A 395 -16.92 5.88 -11.78
CA LYS A 395 -17.43 4.95 -12.80
C LYS A 395 -18.29 3.84 -12.18
N GLY A 396 -19.09 3.15 -13.00
CA GLY A 396 -20.01 2.07 -12.58
C GLY A 396 -19.47 1.10 -11.52
N ARG A 397 -18.24 0.60 -11.68
CA ARG A 397 -17.57 -0.29 -10.72
C ARG A 397 -17.49 0.26 -9.28
N HIS A 398 -17.38 1.57 -9.13
CA HIS A 398 -17.33 2.21 -7.81
C HIS A 398 -18.71 2.24 -7.16
N PHE A 399 -19.78 2.46 -7.96
CA PHE A 399 -21.15 2.36 -7.48
C PHE A 399 -21.50 0.92 -7.07
N ASP A 400 -21.04 -0.07 -7.83
CA ASP A 400 -21.19 -1.48 -7.45
C ASP A 400 -20.47 -1.78 -6.12
N LEU A 401 -19.25 -1.26 -5.94
CA LEU A 401 -18.51 -1.36 -4.68
C LEU A 401 -19.22 -0.65 -3.52
N ALA A 402 -19.76 0.55 -3.74
CA ALA A 402 -20.52 1.30 -2.74
C ALA A 402 -21.79 0.55 -2.31
N ASP A 403 -22.51 -0.08 -3.24
CA ASP A 403 -23.65 -0.92 -2.90
C ASP A 403 -23.24 -2.13 -2.05
N GLN A 404 -22.09 -2.77 -2.34
CA GLN A 404 -21.55 -3.84 -1.50
C GLN A 404 -21.20 -3.35 -0.09
N MET A 405 -20.40 -2.28 0.02
CA MET A 405 -19.94 -1.73 1.30
C MET A 405 -21.11 -1.27 2.19
N SER A 406 -22.06 -0.53 1.62
CA SER A 406 -23.27 -0.11 2.33
C SER A 406 -24.18 -1.27 2.70
N SER A 407 -24.20 -2.37 1.93
CA SER A 407 -24.91 -3.60 2.29
C SER A 407 -24.26 -4.32 3.48
N TYR A 408 -22.93 -4.48 3.49
CA TYR A 408 -22.21 -5.02 4.65
C TYR A 408 -22.50 -4.19 5.91
N PHE A 409 -22.47 -2.87 5.78
CA PHE A 409 -22.71 -1.98 6.91
C PHE A 409 -24.16 -2.07 7.42
N ALA A 410 -25.14 -2.07 6.52
CA ALA A 410 -26.55 -2.23 6.91
C ALA A 410 -26.83 -3.61 7.54
N ASN A 411 -26.19 -4.68 7.05
CA ASN A 411 -26.31 -6.01 7.65
C ASN A 411 -25.72 -6.05 9.05
N PHE A 412 -24.52 -5.48 9.23
CA PHE A 412 -23.89 -5.37 10.53
C PHE A 412 -24.76 -4.63 11.54
N VAL A 413 -25.39 -3.51 11.15
CA VAL A 413 -26.32 -2.78 12.02
C VAL A 413 -27.53 -3.64 12.41
N LYS A 414 -28.00 -4.53 11.53
CA LYS A 414 -29.17 -5.40 11.79
C LYS A 414 -28.86 -6.58 12.71
N THR A 415 -27.68 -7.18 12.57
CA THR A 415 -27.40 -8.52 13.11
C THR A 415 -26.13 -8.59 13.96
N GLY A 416 -25.26 -7.57 13.92
CA GLY A 416 -23.90 -7.63 14.44
C GLY A 416 -22.94 -8.45 13.56
N ASP A 417 -23.37 -8.82 12.35
CA ASP A 417 -22.63 -9.63 11.38
C ASP A 417 -22.79 -8.99 9.98
N PRO A 418 -21.70 -8.61 9.30
CA PRO A 418 -21.80 -7.88 8.03
C PRO A 418 -22.33 -8.74 6.86
N ASN A 419 -22.33 -10.08 6.99
CA ASN A 419 -22.62 -10.99 5.89
C ASN A 419 -24.08 -10.99 5.39
N GLY A 420 -24.29 -11.34 4.11
CA GLY A 420 -25.59 -11.48 3.44
C GLY A 420 -25.53 -12.41 2.22
N GLU A 421 -26.68 -12.83 1.66
CA GLU A 421 -26.76 -13.91 0.65
C GLU A 421 -25.98 -13.65 -0.66
N ASP A 422 -25.87 -12.40 -1.10
CA ASP A 422 -25.21 -12.00 -2.36
C ASP A 422 -23.85 -11.30 -2.14
N LEU A 423 -23.28 -11.40 -0.94
CA LEU A 423 -22.02 -10.76 -0.58
C LEU A 423 -20.93 -11.81 -0.36
N PRO A 424 -19.68 -11.56 -0.78
CA PRO A 424 -18.54 -12.37 -0.34
C PRO A 424 -18.48 -12.47 1.19
N THR A 425 -18.13 -13.65 1.72
CA THR A 425 -18.12 -13.84 3.17
C THR A 425 -16.99 -13.06 3.83
N TRP A 426 -17.34 -12.17 4.76
CA TRP A 426 -16.44 -11.45 5.66
C TRP A 426 -16.37 -12.19 7.00
N GLU A 427 -15.34 -12.99 7.18
CA GLU A 427 -15.09 -13.70 8.43
C GLU A 427 -14.56 -12.76 9.53
N PRO A 428 -14.86 -13.02 10.82
CA PRO A 428 -14.30 -12.23 11.91
C PRO A 428 -12.77 -12.34 11.98
N TYR A 429 -12.11 -11.21 12.23
CA TYR A 429 -10.70 -11.12 12.55
C TYR A 429 -10.38 -11.80 13.88
N LYS A 430 -9.52 -12.81 13.84
CA LYS A 430 -9.00 -13.52 15.02
C LYS A 430 -7.47 -13.52 15.01
N THR A 431 -6.84 -13.52 16.17
CA THR A 431 -5.37 -13.63 16.27
C THR A 431 -4.84 -14.92 15.61
N SER A 432 -5.60 -16.02 15.67
CA SER A 432 -5.24 -17.28 15.00
C SER A 432 -5.60 -17.32 13.51
N SER A 433 -6.46 -16.40 13.06
CA SER A 433 -7.09 -16.41 11.74
C SER A 433 -7.44 -14.95 11.38
N PRO A 434 -6.44 -14.13 11.02
CA PRO A 434 -6.61 -12.70 10.81
C PRO A 434 -7.34 -12.42 9.48
N HIS A 435 -8.63 -12.75 9.45
CA HIS A 435 -9.49 -12.48 8.31
C HIS A 435 -9.67 -10.99 8.12
N GLU A 436 -9.58 -10.56 6.87
CA GLU A 436 -9.84 -9.18 6.45
C GLU A 436 -10.74 -9.15 5.21
N MET A 437 -11.50 -8.06 5.08
CA MET A 437 -12.18 -7.74 3.83
C MET A 437 -11.42 -6.64 3.10
N GLU A 438 -10.91 -6.93 1.91
CA GLU A 438 -10.27 -5.93 1.08
C GLU A 438 -11.29 -5.37 0.08
N PHE A 439 -11.56 -4.07 0.16
CA PHE A 439 -12.40 -3.37 -0.80
C PHE A 439 -11.53 -2.79 -1.90
N LEU A 440 -11.55 -3.42 -3.07
CA LEU A 440 -10.75 -3.04 -4.25
C LEU A 440 -11.64 -2.44 -5.33
N GLY A 441 -11.04 -1.83 -6.36
CA GLY A 441 -11.77 -1.31 -7.52
C GLY A 441 -12.55 -2.38 -8.29
N ARG A 442 -12.28 -3.67 -8.03
CA ARG A 442 -12.98 -4.84 -8.57
C ARG A 442 -14.05 -5.44 -7.64
N GLY A 443 -14.30 -4.86 -6.47
CA GLY A 443 -15.26 -5.35 -5.48
C GLY A 443 -14.63 -5.84 -4.17
N ALA A 444 -15.51 -6.18 -3.22
CA ALA A 444 -15.17 -6.78 -1.93
C ALA A 444 -14.50 -8.15 -2.12
N THR A 445 -13.32 -8.32 -1.54
CA THR A 445 -12.50 -9.52 -1.66
C THR A 445 -12.14 -10.04 -0.27
N PRO A 446 -12.72 -11.16 0.17
CA PRO A 446 -12.30 -11.83 1.40
C PRO A 446 -10.84 -12.21 1.31
N LYS A 447 -10.09 -11.90 2.36
CA LYS A 447 -8.67 -12.18 2.46
C LYS A 447 -8.40 -12.86 3.79
N PHE A 448 -7.46 -13.78 3.74
CA PHE A 448 -6.77 -14.26 4.91
C PHE A 448 -5.43 -13.54 4.93
N GLU A 449 -5.15 -12.76 5.98
CA GLU A 449 -3.82 -12.15 6.11
C GLU A 449 -2.77 -13.28 6.12
N GLY A 450 -1.84 -13.19 5.18
CA GLY A 450 -0.94 -14.27 4.77
C GLY A 450 -0.58 -14.22 3.27
N GLY A 451 -1.39 -13.59 2.42
CA GLY A 451 -1.00 -13.31 1.04
C GLY A 451 0.10 -12.24 0.97
N ILE A 452 1.37 -12.65 1.07
CA ILE A 452 2.60 -11.84 0.98
C ILE A 452 2.66 -10.65 1.96
N ARG A 453 2.06 -10.76 3.15
CA ARG A 453 2.28 -9.79 4.24
C ARG A 453 2.41 -10.49 5.57
N GLN A 454 3.45 -10.15 6.32
CA GLN A 454 3.58 -10.47 7.75
C GLN A 454 3.74 -9.17 8.54
N ASN A 455 2.83 -8.91 9.49
CA ASN A 455 2.98 -7.86 10.50
C ASN A 455 3.47 -6.51 9.94
N SER A 456 2.69 -5.91 9.04
CA SER A 456 2.95 -4.62 8.34
C SER A 456 4.10 -4.55 7.33
N ARG A 457 4.92 -5.60 7.16
CA ARG A 457 5.99 -5.65 6.16
C ARG A 457 5.66 -6.62 5.00
N ASN A 458 5.93 -6.21 3.77
CA ASN A 458 5.86 -7.11 2.61
C ASN A 458 7.10 -8.03 2.61
N GLN A 459 6.93 -9.32 2.35
CA GLN A 459 8.08 -10.17 2.02
C GLN A 459 8.58 -9.80 0.62
N ALA A 460 9.89 -9.63 0.46
CA ALA A 460 10.43 -9.53 -0.90
C ALA A 460 10.39 -10.92 -1.56
N VAL A 461 10.24 -10.94 -2.88
CA VAL A 461 10.23 -12.17 -3.68
C VAL A 461 11.01 -11.91 -4.97
N ASN A 462 11.32 -12.96 -5.74
CA ASN A 462 11.66 -12.82 -7.15
C ASN A 462 10.43 -13.13 -8.02
N PRO A 463 10.08 -12.27 -8.99
CA PRO A 463 10.79 -11.05 -9.39
C PRO A 463 10.59 -9.97 -8.31
N TYR A 464 11.58 -9.09 -8.14
CA TYR A 464 11.54 -8.11 -7.03
C TYR A 464 10.56 -6.96 -7.29
N LEU A 465 10.19 -6.72 -8.55
CA LEU A 465 9.13 -5.79 -8.94
C LEU A 465 7.79 -6.53 -9.15
N PRO A 466 6.66 -5.81 -9.20
CA PRO A 466 5.38 -6.41 -9.53
C PRO A 466 5.43 -7.25 -10.82
N SER A 467 4.61 -8.31 -10.88
CA SER A 467 4.69 -9.30 -11.97
C SER A 467 4.33 -8.80 -13.37
N TRP A 468 3.94 -7.54 -13.50
CA TRP A 468 3.62 -6.88 -14.77
C TRP A 468 4.65 -5.82 -15.16
N GLU A 469 5.71 -5.65 -14.38
CA GLU A 469 6.79 -4.72 -14.63
C GLU A 469 7.99 -5.46 -15.25
N TYR A 470 8.59 -4.85 -16.27
CA TYR A 470 9.60 -5.48 -17.13
C TYR A 470 10.84 -4.60 -17.28
N ILE A 471 11.56 -4.44 -16.17
CA ILE A 471 12.88 -3.77 -16.10
C ILE A 471 13.96 -4.84 -15.90
N PRO A 472 14.46 -5.47 -16.98
CA PRO A 472 15.32 -6.63 -16.86
C PRO A 472 16.78 -6.29 -16.62
N ASP A 473 17.28 -5.27 -17.31
CA ASP A 473 18.68 -4.90 -17.32
C ASP A 473 18.94 -3.92 -16.15
N GLY A 474 18.55 -4.35 -14.95
CA GLY A 474 18.53 -3.51 -13.75
C GLY A 474 19.93 -3.25 -13.20
N GLU A 475 20.36 -2.00 -13.24
CA GLU A 475 21.51 -1.42 -12.56
C GLU A 475 21.08 -0.83 -11.20
N PRO A 476 21.42 -1.51 -10.09
CA PRO A 476 20.99 -1.12 -8.76
C PRO A 476 22.00 -0.17 -8.10
N TYR A 477 21.48 0.83 -7.39
CA TYR A 477 22.25 1.79 -6.60
C TYR A 477 21.61 2.09 -5.25
N VAL A 478 22.44 2.33 -4.24
CA VAL A 478 21.99 2.85 -2.95
C VAL A 478 22.32 4.33 -2.88
N PHE A 479 21.29 5.16 -2.77
CA PHE A 479 21.42 6.60 -2.53
C PHE A 479 20.61 6.98 -1.29
N GLY A 480 21.29 7.56 -0.29
CA GLY A 480 20.64 7.82 1.00
C GLY A 480 20.24 6.53 1.71
N ASP A 481 18.97 6.41 2.05
CA ASP A 481 18.37 5.28 2.77
C ASP A 481 17.53 4.35 1.85
N ARG A 482 17.70 4.49 0.53
CA ARG A 482 16.92 3.75 -0.47
C ARG A 482 17.80 3.07 -1.52
N VAL A 483 17.30 1.94 -1.98
CA VAL A 483 17.77 1.24 -3.18
C VAL A 483 16.97 1.73 -4.37
N TYR A 484 17.64 2.04 -5.47
CA TYR A 484 17.07 2.44 -6.75
C TYR A 484 17.48 1.44 -7.81
N VAL A 485 16.59 1.16 -8.76
CA VAL A 485 16.89 0.39 -9.96
C VAL A 485 16.66 1.26 -11.18
N TYR A 486 17.70 1.37 -12.00
CA TYR A 486 17.67 1.95 -13.34
C TYR A 486 17.85 0.81 -14.31
N GLY A 487 17.14 0.80 -15.44
CA GLY A 487 17.29 -0.29 -16.38
C GLY A 487 16.59 -0.01 -17.68
N SER A 488 16.85 -0.87 -18.66
CA SER A 488 16.03 -0.92 -19.86
C SER A 488 14.58 -1.29 -19.51
N HIS A 489 13.66 -1.07 -20.45
CA HIS A 489 12.24 -1.29 -20.22
C HIS A 489 11.63 -2.08 -21.37
N ASP A 490 11.39 -3.36 -21.14
CA ASP A 490 10.69 -4.26 -22.06
C ASP A 490 9.17 -4.01 -21.98
N LEU A 491 8.42 -4.52 -22.97
CA LEU A 491 6.94 -4.53 -22.94
C LEU A 491 6.43 -5.97 -22.92
N TYR A 492 5.27 -6.20 -22.32
CA TYR A 492 4.63 -7.52 -22.32
C TYR A 492 4.27 -7.94 -23.75
N GLN A 493 4.83 -9.07 -24.20
CA GLN A 493 4.77 -9.53 -25.60
C GLN A 493 5.42 -8.56 -26.59
N GLY A 494 6.47 -7.84 -26.17
CA GLY A 494 7.29 -7.03 -27.06
C GLY A 494 7.85 -7.83 -28.24
N GLU A 495 8.00 -7.16 -29.38
CA GLU A 495 8.61 -7.71 -30.60
C GLU A 495 10.14 -7.54 -30.63
N THR A 496 10.69 -6.73 -29.73
CA THR A 496 12.12 -6.46 -29.58
C THR A 496 12.44 -5.98 -28.17
N PHE A 497 13.72 -5.89 -27.83
CA PHE A 497 14.21 -5.46 -26.52
C PHE A 497 13.98 -3.97 -26.27
N CYS A 498 13.76 -3.59 -25.02
CA CYS A 498 13.89 -2.21 -24.53
C CYS A 498 12.98 -1.18 -25.23
N LEU A 499 11.75 -1.56 -25.54
CA LEU A 499 10.78 -0.74 -26.29
C LEU A 499 10.29 0.50 -25.53
N GLY A 500 10.29 0.45 -24.21
CA GLY A 500 9.75 1.47 -23.31
C GLY A 500 10.67 2.67 -23.08
N ASP A 501 10.16 3.63 -22.32
CA ASP A 501 10.95 4.72 -21.75
C ASP A 501 11.68 4.24 -20.48
N TYR A 502 12.77 4.89 -20.09
CA TYR A 502 13.36 4.58 -18.79
C TYR A 502 12.43 5.02 -17.67
N VAL A 503 12.21 4.09 -16.75
CA VAL A 503 11.48 4.29 -15.51
C VAL A 503 12.40 3.98 -14.33
N CYS A 504 12.04 4.45 -13.14
CA CYS A 504 12.77 4.11 -11.92
C CYS A 504 11.82 3.50 -10.89
N TRP A 505 12.33 2.53 -10.15
CA TRP A 505 11.70 1.99 -8.95
C TRP A 505 12.66 2.13 -7.78
N SER A 506 12.12 2.37 -6.59
CA SER A 506 12.92 2.45 -5.37
C SER A 506 12.28 1.76 -4.18
N ALA A 507 13.09 1.23 -3.27
CA ALA A 507 12.63 0.62 -2.01
C ALA A 507 13.47 1.13 -0.83
N PRO A 508 12.89 1.28 0.38
CA PRO A 508 13.68 1.50 1.59
C PRO A 508 14.68 0.35 1.77
N MET A 509 15.93 0.63 2.13
CA MET A 509 16.97 -0.41 2.30
C MET A 509 16.58 -1.50 3.31
N LYS A 510 15.78 -1.13 4.31
CA LYS A 510 15.30 -2.02 5.37
C LYS A 510 13.96 -2.68 5.06
N ASP A 511 13.36 -2.40 3.89
CA ASP A 511 12.09 -2.96 3.46
C ASP A 511 12.04 -3.21 1.93
N LEU A 512 12.91 -4.13 1.48
CA LEU A 512 13.06 -4.50 0.06
C LEU A 512 11.86 -5.25 -0.55
N GLY A 513 10.78 -5.49 0.22
CA GLY A 513 9.51 -5.99 -0.30
C GLY A 513 8.53 -4.89 -0.71
N ASN A 514 8.90 -3.61 -0.51
CA ASN A 514 8.01 -2.47 -0.69
C ASN A 514 8.57 -1.47 -1.72
N TRP A 515 8.54 -1.90 -2.98
CA TRP A 515 8.99 -1.10 -4.12
C TRP A 515 7.95 -0.04 -4.50
N LYS A 516 8.43 1.18 -4.74
CA LYS A 516 7.66 2.34 -5.20
C LYS A 516 8.05 2.66 -6.65
N TYR A 517 7.05 2.82 -7.51
CA TYR A 517 7.24 3.36 -8.85
C TYR A 517 7.51 4.87 -8.76
N GLU A 518 8.65 5.31 -9.27
CA GLU A 518 9.05 6.73 -9.26
C GLU A 518 8.64 7.47 -10.53
N GLY A 519 8.09 6.75 -11.52
CA GLY A 519 7.66 7.32 -12.79
C GLY A 519 8.64 7.10 -13.93
N VAL A 520 8.29 7.65 -15.09
CA VAL A 520 9.20 7.78 -16.24
C VAL A 520 10.25 8.83 -15.91
N ILE A 521 11.51 8.41 -15.84
CA ILE A 521 12.63 9.29 -15.49
C ILE A 521 13.28 9.91 -16.72
N TYR A 522 13.17 9.24 -17.87
CA TYR A 522 13.74 9.71 -19.13
C TYR A 522 12.98 9.12 -20.34
N PRO A 523 12.16 9.93 -21.03
CA PRO A 523 11.51 9.51 -22.26
C PRO A 523 12.52 9.30 -23.39
N LYS A 524 12.37 8.26 -24.20
CA LYS A 524 13.29 8.00 -25.33
C LYS A 524 13.31 9.10 -26.38
N THR A 525 12.25 9.90 -26.44
CA THR A 525 12.12 11.06 -27.34
C THR A 525 12.86 12.30 -26.83
N ALA A 526 13.41 12.26 -25.61
CA ALA A 526 14.19 13.36 -25.06
C ALA A 526 15.60 13.46 -25.66
N ASP A 527 16.14 12.36 -26.22
CA ASP A 527 17.41 12.43 -26.97
C ASP A 527 17.19 13.12 -28.32
N PRO A 528 17.96 14.17 -28.66
CA PRO A 528 17.88 14.86 -29.95
C PRO A 528 18.05 13.96 -31.19
N LEU A 529 18.66 12.79 -31.06
CA LEU A 529 18.77 11.80 -32.15
C LEU A 529 17.48 11.00 -32.35
N ASN A 530 16.56 10.96 -31.39
CA ASN A 530 15.35 10.14 -31.42
C ASN A 530 14.04 10.94 -31.29
N PRO A 531 13.86 12.08 -32.00
CA PRO A 531 12.74 12.99 -31.75
C PRO A 531 11.35 12.39 -32.03
N ASP A 532 11.28 11.32 -32.82
CA ASP A 532 10.07 10.58 -33.17
C ASP A 532 9.94 9.23 -32.42
N GLY A 533 10.91 8.87 -31.58
CA GLY A 533 10.85 7.71 -30.70
C GLY A 533 10.98 6.35 -31.39
N HIS A 534 11.57 6.30 -32.59
CA HIS A 534 11.71 5.05 -33.36
C HIS A 534 12.88 4.17 -32.91
N MET A 535 13.85 4.71 -32.16
CA MET A 535 14.95 3.96 -31.55
C MET A 535 14.60 3.53 -30.12
N CYS A 536 15.17 2.40 -29.71
CA CYS A 536 15.06 1.84 -28.37
C CYS A 536 16.16 2.40 -27.46
N LEU A 537 15.88 2.45 -26.15
CA LEU A 537 16.83 2.84 -25.12
C LEU A 537 17.47 1.58 -24.53
N TYR A 538 18.73 1.28 -24.85
CA TYR A 538 19.43 0.10 -24.32
C TYR A 538 19.73 0.21 -22.82
N ALA A 539 20.41 -0.76 -22.21
CA ALA A 539 20.60 -0.73 -20.76
C ALA A 539 21.38 0.53 -20.34
N PRO A 540 20.87 1.34 -19.40
CA PRO A 540 21.60 2.49 -18.89
C PRO A 540 22.41 2.12 -17.64
N ASP A 541 23.35 2.99 -17.27
CA ASP A 541 23.96 2.99 -15.94
C ASP A 541 24.07 4.43 -15.41
N VAL A 542 24.09 4.60 -14.09
CA VAL A 542 24.08 5.92 -13.43
C VAL A 542 25.29 6.11 -12.54
N THR A 543 25.79 7.33 -12.46
CA THR A 543 26.84 7.70 -11.49
C THR A 543 26.58 9.08 -10.91
N VAL A 544 27.17 9.36 -9.75
CA VAL A 544 27.17 10.71 -9.17
C VAL A 544 28.45 11.41 -9.62
N GLY A 545 28.30 12.51 -10.35
CA GLY A 545 29.44 13.29 -10.83
C GLY A 545 30.14 14.07 -9.71
N PRO A 546 31.33 14.65 -9.97
CA PRO A 546 32.07 15.43 -8.99
C PRO A 546 31.32 16.67 -8.46
N ASP A 547 30.28 17.11 -9.18
CA ASP A 547 29.40 18.21 -8.80
C ASP A 547 28.17 17.79 -7.98
N GLY A 548 28.02 16.49 -7.68
CA GLY A 548 26.93 15.94 -6.88
C GLY A 548 25.65 15.66 -7.66
N ARG A 549 25.61 15.89 -8.98
CA ARG A 549 24.46 15.54 -9.83
C ARG A 549 24.52 14.08 -10.28
N TYR A 550 23.37 13.56 -10.68
CA TYR A 550 23.21 12.19 -11.17
C TYR A 550 23.28 12.17 -12.69
N TYR A 551 24.16 11.35 -13.25
CA TYR A 551 24.40 11.24 -14.68
C TYR A 551 24.05 9.84 -15.17
N LEU A 552 23.07 9.75 -16.06
CA LEU A 552 22.59 8.54 -16.68
C LEU A 552 23.24 8.39 -18.06
N TYR A 553 24.06 7.36 -18.23
CA TYR A 553 24.70 7.02 -19.49
C TYR A 553 23.86 5.97 -20.20
N TYR A 554 23.67 6.13 -21.51
CA TYR A 554 22.90 5.18 -22.32
C TYR A 554 23.29 5.22 -23.80
N VAL A 555 22.82 4.22 -24.56
CA VAL A 555 22.98 4.11 -26.01
C VAL A 555 21.62 3.85 -26.67
N LEU A 556 21.40 4.44 -27.85
CA LEU A 556 20.23 4.18 -28.69
C LEU A 556 20.52 3.08 -29.71
N ASP A 557 19.56 2.19 -29.97
CA ASP A 557 19.78 0.93 -30.71
C ASP A 557 20.22 1.04 -32.18
N LYS A 558 20.13 2.22 -32.81
CA LYS A 558 20.52 2.45 -34.21
C LYS A 558 21.77 3.30 -34.40
N VAL A 559 22.42 3.72 -33.31
CA VAL A 559 23.63 4.54 -33.33
C VAL A 559 24.68 3.96 -32.41
N CYS A 560 25.93 4.36 -32.62
CA CYS A 560 27.09 3.83 -31.92
C CYS A 560 27.62 4.79 -30.84
N VAL A 561 26.86 5.82 -30.48
CA VAL A 561 27.30 6.92 -29.61
C VAL A 561 26.75 6.77 -28.21
N VAL A 562 27.55 7.17 -27.20
CA VAL A 562 27.11 7.21 -25.80
C VAL A 562 26.48 8.56 -25.50
N SER A 563 25.20 8.54 -25.16
CA SER A 563 24.43 9.69 -24.70
C SER A 563 24.47 9.78 -23.18
N VAL A 564 24.34 11.00 -22.67
CA VAL A 564 24.28 11.29 -21.24
C VAL A 564 23.06 12.16 -20.95
N ALA A 565 22.32 11.81 -19.91
CA ALA A 565 21.28 12.64 -19.31
C ALA A 565 21.65 12.97 -17.86
N VAL A 566 21.18 14.10 -17.33
CA VAL A 566 21.55 14.59 -16.00
C VAL A 566 20.33 14.97 -15.18
N SER A 567 20.41 14.79 -13.87
CA SER A 567 19.38 15.18 -12.90
C SER A 567 20.01 15.64 -11.58
N ASP A 568 19.32 16.53 -10.86
CA ASP A 568 19.69 16.94 -9.51
C ASP A 568 19.22 15.92 -8.44
N THR A 569 18.34 14.99 -8.81
CA THR A 569 17.80 13.95 -7.93
C THR A 569 17.98 12.56 -8.54
N PRO A 570 18.05 11.48 -7.73
CA PRO A 570 18.19 10.13 -8.27
C PRO A 570 16.99 9.70 -9.13
N VAL A 571 15.80 10.28 -8.93
CA VAL A 571 14.57 9.87 -9.63
C VAL A 571 14.21 10.76 -10.82
N GLY A 572 15.09 11.68 -11.19
CA GLY A 572 14.83 12.59 -12.30
C GLY A 572 13.91 13.79 -11.93
N PRO A 573 13.25 14.39 -12.94
CA PRO A 573 13.35 14.05 -14.35
C PRO A 573 14.79 14.26 -14.85
N PHE A 574 15.31 13.30 -15.60
CA PHE A 574 16.60 13.47 -16.28
C PHE A 574 16.39 14.30 -17.55
N GLU A 575 17.33 15.21 -17.81
CA GLU A 575 17.35 16.01 -19.02
C GLU A 575 18.54 15.60 -19.89
N PHE A 576 18.37 15.62 -21.21
CA PHE A 576 19.47 15.35 -22.13
C PHE A 576 20.63 16.32 -21.85
N TYR A 577 21.81 15.78 -21.57
CA TYR A 577 22.99 16.55 -21.18
C TYR A 577 23.99 16.69 -22.32
N GLY A 578 24.26 15.60 -23.04
CA GLY A 578 25.22 15.61 -24.14
C GLY A 578 25.57 14.23 -24.66
N TYR A 579 26.59 14.19 -25.53
CA TYR A 579 27.20 12.97 -26.03
C TYR A 579 28.65 12.90 -25.54
N VAL A 580 29.14 11.72 -25.19
CA VAL A 580 30.57 11.53 -24.88
C VAL A 580 31.39 11.86 -26.14
N HIS A 581 32.44 12.67 -26.00
CA HIS A 581 33.19 13.19 -27.15
C HIS A 581 34.68 13.39 -26.89
N TYR A 582 35.47 13.35 -27.96
CA TYR A 582 36.87 13.75 -27.97
C TYR A 582 37.01 15.28 -27.82
N GLU A 583 38.23 15.76 -27.53
CA GLU A 583 38.52 17.19 -27.34
C GLU A 583 38.14 18.06 -28.56
N ASP A 584 38.15 17.50 -29.76
CA ASP A 584 37.75 18.18 -31.01
C ASP A 584 36.22 18.20 -31.25
N GLY A 585 35.43 17.62 -30.34
CA GLY A 585 33.98 17.52 -30.41
C GLY A 585 33.46 16.32 -31.21
N THR A 586 34.33 15.46 -31.76
CA THR A 586 33.91 14.20 -32.39
C THR A 586 33.32 13.28 -31.34
N LYS A 587 32.11 12.75 -31.57
CA LYS A 587 31.45 11.84 -30.63
C LYS A 587 32.19 10.49 -30.56
N LEU A 588 32.23 9.89 -29.38
CA LEU A 588 32.69 8.52 -29.20
C LEU A 588 31.81 7.58 -30.02
N GLY A 589 32.42 6.78 -30.90
CA GLY A 589 31.73 5.91 -31.86
C GLY A 589 31.64 6.47 -33.28
N ASP A 590 31.81 7.79 -33.47
CA ASP A 590 31.84 8.42 -34.80
C ASP A 590 33.27 8.55 -35.37
N LYS A 591 34.30 8.45 -34.52
CA LYS A 591 35.69 8.59 -34.94
C LYS A 591 36.15 7.32 -35.67
N GLU A 592 36.89 7.49 -36.77
CA GLU A 592 37.48 6.37 -37.50
C GLU A 592 38.38 5.53 -36.57
N GLY A 593 38.04 4.24 -36.42
CA GLY A 593 38.74 3.30 -35.54
C GLY A 593 38.03 3.04 -34.22
N ASP A 594 37.01 3.82 -33.84
CA ASP A 594 36.17 3.48 -32.69
C ASP A 594 35.33 2.23 -32.99
N GLU A 595 35.25 1.31 -32.04
CA GLU A 595 34.26 0.23 -32.08
C GLU A 595 32.89 0.73 -31.60
N PRO A 596 31.77 0.16 -32.07
CA PRO A 596 30.47 0.64 -31.64
C PRO A 596 30.24 0.48 -30.13
N GLN A 597 29.75 1.54 -29.52
CA GLN A 597 29.45 1.60 -28.10
C GLN A 597 28.11 0.89 -27.83
N PHE A 598 28.01 0.23 -26.67
CA PHE A 598 26.85 -0.57 -26.29
C PHE A 598 26.87 -0.77 -24.78
N ASP A 599 25.68 -0.75 -24.15
CA ASP A 599 25.42 -0.92 -22.71
C ASP A 599 26.51 -0.30 -21.81
N PRO A 600 26.44 1.00 -21.49
CA PRO A 600 27.42 1.61 -20.63
C PRO A 600 27.36 1.07 -19.19
N GLY A 601 28.53 0.85 -18.59
CA GLY A 601 28.74 0.76 -17.15
C GLY A 601 29.61 1.91 -16.67
N VAL A 602 29.33 2.52 -15.53
CA VAL A 602 29.99 3.75 -15.11
C VAL A 602 30.36 3.77 -13.62
N LEU A 603 31.54 4.32 -13.32
CA LEU A 603 31.99 4.60 -11.96
C LEU A 603 32.71 5.94 -11.93
N THR A 604 32.40 6.79 -10.95
CA THR A 604 33.11 8.06 -10.72
C THR A 604 33.92 7.96 -9.44
N GLU A 605 35.22 8.25 -9.52
CA GLU A 605 36.09 8.36 -8.35
C GLU A 605 36.91 9.67 -8.41
N GLY A 606 36.67 10.57 -7.45
CA GLY A 606 37.30 11.88 -7.44
C GLY A 606 36.79 12.74 -8.60
N ASP A 607 37.71 13.25 -9.42
CA ASP A 607 37.39 14.08 -10.59
C ASP A 607 37.27 13.28 -11.90
N ASP A 608 37.56 11.97 -11.87
CA ASP A 608 37.59 11.11 -13.06
C ASP A 608 36.36 10.18 -13.08
N THR A 609 35.75 10.06 -14.26
CA THR A 609 34.67 9.09 -14.53
C THR A 609 35.14 8.03 -15.51
N TYR A 610 34.91 6.77 -15.15
CA TYR A 610 35.33 5.59 -15.88
C TYR A 610 34.10 4.97 -16.55
N LEU A 611 34.08 5.03 -17.88
CA LEU A 611 33.00 4.53 -18.72
C LEU A 611 33.44 3.22 -19.37
N PHE A 612 32.67 2.17 -19.14
CA PHE A 612 32.86 0.84 -19.70
C PHE A 612 31.78 0.58 -20.74
N THR A 613 32.14 0.06 -21.90
CA THR A 613 31.20 -0.19 -23.01
C THR A 613 31.67 -1.34 -23.87
N GLY A 614 30.76 -1.98 -24.61
CA GLY A 614 31.13 -2.86 -25.71
C GLY A 614 30.09 -3.94 -26.00
N PHE A 615 30.21 -4.54 -27.18
CA PHE A 615 29.39 -5.66 -27.62
C PHE A 615 30.20 -6.56 -28.54
N CYS A 616 30.22 -7.86 -28.28
CA CYS A 616 31.00 -8.87 -29.00
C CYS A 616 30.11 -10.02 -29.49
N GLY A 617 29.38 -9.79 -30.58
CA GLY A 617 28.55 -10.81 -31.22
C GLY A 617 29.34 -12.06 -31.62
N GLN A 618 28.69 -13.23 -31.53
CA GLN A 618 29.37 -14.51 -31.80
C GLN A 618 30.00 -14.54 -33.21
N GLY A 619 31.33 -14.61 -33.26
CA GLY A 619 32.09 -14.72 -34.51
C GLY A 619 32.39 -13.37 -35.19
N ASP A 620 31.98 -12.25 -34.59
CA ASP A 620 32.26 -10.92 -35.09
C ASP A 620 33.69 -10.48 -34.72
N LYS A 621 34.60 -10.60 -35.69
CA LYS A 621 36.01 -10.19 -35.52
C LYS A 621 36.22 -8.67 -35.52
N SER A 622 35.19 -7.87 -35.82
CA SER A 622 35.31 -6.41 -35.75
C SER A 622 35.22 -5.87 -34.32
N ARG A 623 34.87 -6.74 -33.36
CA ARG A 623 34.66 -6.41 -31.95
C ARG A 623 35.69 -7.12 -31.08
N HIS A 624 36.53 -6.36 -30.38
CA HIS A 624 37.68 -6.98 -29.67
C HIS A 624 37.41 -7.26 -28.20
N GLY A 625 36.48 -6.57 -27.55
CA GLY A 625 36.17 -6.80 -26.15
C GLY A 625 35.46 -5.63 -25.45
N ALA A 626 35.40 -5.71 -24.12
CA ALA A 626 34.97 -4.60 -23.29
C ALA A 626 36.03 -3.50 -23.31
N MET A 627 35.58 -2.25 -23.45
CA MET A 627 36.42 -1.07 -23.54
C MET A 627 36.25 -0.18 -22.31
N LEU A 628 37.35 0.39 -21.83
CA LEU A 628 37.38 1.43 -20.81
C LEU A 628 37.75 2.78 -21.44
N THR A 629 36.92 3.78 -21.22
CA THR A 629 37.13 5.19 -21.57
C THR A 629 37.18 6.02 -20.29
N VAL A 630 38.09 7.00 -20.19
CA VAL A 630 38.14 7.92 -19.03
C VAL A 630 37.66 9.29 -19.45
N LEU A 631 36.72 9.84 -18.70
CA LEU A 631 36.10 11.14 -18.92
C LEU A 631 36.61 12.16 -17.90
N ASP A 632 36.67 13.42 -18.31
CA ASP A 632 36.93 14.57 -17.45
C ASP A 632 35.70 14.90 -16.58
N LYS A 633 35.87 15.81 -15.62
CA LYS A 633 34.86 16.20 -14.62
C LYS A 633 33.56 16.81 -15.18
N ASP A 634 33.54 17.13 -16.48
CA ASP A 634 32.35 17.60 -17.17
C ASP A 634 31.39 16.46 -17.57
N MET A 635 31.80 15.21 -17.34
CA MET A 635 31.06 13.98 -17.60
C MET A 635 30.85 13.68 -19.09
N LEU A 636 31.59 14.34 -20.00
CA LEU A 636 31.42 14.17 -21.45
C LEU A 636 32.77 14.07 -22.19
N THR A 637 33.76 14.85 -21.79
CA THR A 637 35.01 14.99 -22.54
C THR A 637 35.94 13.81 -22.26
N ILE A 638 36.37 13.11 -23.31
CA ILE A 638 37.33 12.01 -23.22
C ILE A 638 38.71 12.54 -22.81
N LYS A 639 39.15 12.15 -21.62
CA LYS A 639 40.51 12.32 -21.10
C LYS A 639 41.43 11.19 -21.58
N LYS A 640 40.91 9.96 -21.67
CA LYS A 640 41.63 8.79 -22.18
C LYS A 640 40.73 8.00 -23.13
N ALA A 641 41.20 7.81 -24.36
CA ALA A 641 40.50 7.06 -25.39
C ALA A 641 40.26 5.58 -24.98
N PRO A 642 39.28 4.90 -25.61
CA PRO A 642 38.93 3.52 -25.31
C PRO A 642 40.15 2.56 -25.33
N GLU A 643 40.27 1.73 -24.30
CA GLU A 643 41.23 0.63 -24.21
C GLU A 643 40.54 -0.68 -23.84
N PHE A 644 40.95 -1.80 -24.46
CA PHE A 644 40.35 -3.11 -24.17
C PHE A 644 40.80 -3.66 -22.81
N ILE A 645 39.84 -4.09 -21.99
CA ILE A 645 40.08 -4.60 -20.64
C ILE A 645 39.74 -6.08 -20.47
N ALA A 646 38.83 -6.61 -21.29
CA ALA A 646 38.40 -8.01 -21.28
C ALA A 646 38.12 -8.44 -22.74
N PRO A 647 38.65 -9.59 -23.19
CA PRO A 647 38.55 -9.99 -24.59
C PRO A 647 37.15 -10.52 -24.94
N GLY A 648 36.71 -10.20 -26.16
CA GLY A 648 35.57 -10.87 -26.80
C GLY A 648 35.93 -12.28 -27.26
N ASN A 649 34.92 -13.07 -27.66
CA ASN A 649 35.10 -14.49 -27.94
C ASN A 649 36.12 -14.82 -29.04
N CYS A 650 36.28 -13.95 -30.04
CA CYS A 650 37.26 -14.13 -31.11
C CYS A 650 38.72 -13.94 -30.66
N TYR A 651 38.93 -13.45 -29.43
CA TYR A 651 40.22 -13.03 -28.89
C TYR A 651 40.52 -13.63 -27.50
N SER A 652 39.64 -14.50 -26.98
CA SER A 652 39.77 -15.08 -25.64
C SER A 652 40.57 -16.39 -25.60
N GLU A 653 40.87 -17.02 -26.75
CA GLU A 653 41.62 -18.28 -26.82
C GLU A 653 42.98 -18.16 -26.11
N GLY A 654 43.25 -19.07 -25.16
CA GLY A 654 44.48 -19.05 -24.36
C GLY A 654 44.54 -17.98 -23.27
N THR A 655 43.46 -17.23 -23.05
CA THR A 655 43.29 -16.31 -21.91
C THR A 655 42.48 -16.95 -20.79
N GLY A 656 42.43 -16.32 -19.62
CA GLY A 656 41.54 -16.75 -18.52
C GLY A 656 40.04 -16.62 -18.82
N PHE A 657 39.67 -15.95 -19.92
CA PHE A 657 38.29 -15.70 -20.33
C PHE A 657 37.76 -16.72 -21.36
N GLU A 658 38.56 -17.71 -21.77
CA GLU A 658 38.13 -18.70 -22.76
C GLU A 658 36.84 -19.41 -22.29
N LYS A 659 35.82 -19.49 -23.18
CA LYS A 659 34.45 -20.01 -22.94
C LYS A 659 33.53 -19.13 -22.09
N HIS A 660 34.07 -18.07 -21.50
CA HIS A 660 33.36 -17.07 -20.71
C HIS A 660 33.76 -15.66 -21.16
N ALA A 661 34.04 -15.51 -22.46
CA ALA A 661 34.51 -14.25 -23.01
C ALA A 661 33.44 -13.16 -22.91
N PHE A 662 33.85 -11.90 -22.93
CA PHE A 662 32.91 -10.78 -22.87
C PHE A 662 31.95 -10.80 -24.07
N PHE A 663 30.65 -10.69 -23.81
CA PHE A 663 29.61 -10.54 -24.83
C PHE A 663 28.99 -9.13 -24.78
N GLU A 664 28.42 -8.72 -23.65
CA GLU A 664 27.78 -7.40 -23.45
C GLU A 664 27.65 -7.06 -21.94
N ALA A 665 26.88 -6.02 -21.63
CA ALA A 665 26.47 -5.67 -20.26
C ALA A 665 27.62 -5.39 -19.27
N PRO A 666 28.61 -4.55 -19.60
CA PRO A 666 29.65 -4.19 -18.66
C PRO A 666 29.06 -3.45 -17.45
N SER A 667 29.37 -3.91 -16.25
CA SER A 667 29.07 -3.19 -15.03
C SER A 667 30.25 -3.27 -14.07
N ILE A 668 30.52 -2.18 -13.35
CA ILE A 668 31.72 -2.06 -12.52
C ILE A 668 31.34 -1.69 -11.09
N ARG A 669 31.92 -2.39 -10.12
CA ARG A 669 31.74 -2.11 -8.69
C ARG A 669 33.07 -2.21 -7.98
N LYS A 670 33.21 -1.53 -6.85
CA LYS A 670 34.39 -1.60 -6.00
C LYS A 670 34.01 -2.14 -4.64
N HIS A 671 34.75 -3.14 -4.20
CA HIS A 671 34.66 -3.68 -2.84
C HIS A 671 36.08 -3.72 -2.27
N ASP A 672 36.27 -3.06 -1.13
CA ASP A 672 37.58 -2.76 -0.56
C ASP A 672 38.54 -2.09 -1.56
N ASP A 673 39.67 -2.73 -1.85
CA ASP A 673 40.71 -2.27 -2.78
C ASP A 673 40.62 -2.96 -4.16
N THR A 674 39.51 -3.64 -4.45
CA THR A 674 39.34 -4.48 -5.64
C THR A 674 38.16 -4.02 -6.49
N TYR A 675 38.39 -3.89 -7.80
CA TYR A 675 37.37 -3.64 -8.79
C TYR A 675 36.81 -4.96 -9.32
N TYR A 676 35.49 -5.04 -9.37
CA TYR A 676 34.70 -6.16 -9.88
C TYR A 676 34.00 -5.73 -11.16
N PHE A 677 34.48 -6.23 -12.28
CA PHE A 677 33.89 -6.05 -13.60
C PHE A 677 32.92 -7.20 -13.85
N VAL A 678 31.62 -6.92 -13.71
CA VAL A 678 30.51 -7.85 -14.00
C VAL A 678 30.14 -7.71 -15.47
N TYR A 679 29.85 -8.83 -16.13
CA TYR A 679 29.50 -8.83 -17.55
C TYR A 679 28.71 -10.07 -17.98
N SER A 680 27.98 -9.96 -19.08
CA SER A 680 27.33 -11.09 -19.76
C SER A 680 28.34 -11.79 -20.67
N SER A 681 28.43 -13.12 -20.59
CA SER A 681 29.44 -13.87 -21.32
C SER A 681 28.98 -14.35 -22.70
N GLU A 682 29.90 -14.93 -23.48
CA GLU A 682 29.63 -15.48 -24.82
C GLU A 682 28.57 -16.59 -24.87
N VAL A 683 28.24 -17.22 -23.73
CA VAL A 683 27.13 -18.18 -23.61
C VAL A 683 25.80 -17.53 -23.24
N MET A 684 25.77 -16.20 -23.08
CA MET A 684 24.62 -15.30 -22.92
C MET A 684 23.80 -15.45 -21.63
N HIS A 685 23.65 -16.66 -21.08
CA HIS A 685 22.74 -16.93 -19.96
C HIS A 685 23.34 -16.65 -18.58
N GLU A 686 24.59 -16.23 -18.50
CA GLU A 686 25.32 -16.06 -17.24
C GLU A 686 25.87 -14.66 -17.07
N LEU A 687 25.91 -14.21 -15.82
CA LEU A 687 26.67 -13.05 -15.40
C LEU A 687 27.96 -13.54 -14.76
N CYS A 688 29.07 -13.18 -15.39
CA CYS A 688 30.42 -13.44 -14.94
C CYS A 688 31.00 -12.23 -14.22
N TYR A 689 32.12 -12.42 -13.55
CA TYR A 689 32.94 -11.31 -13.08
C TYR A 689 34.43 -11.52 -13.35
N ALA A 690 35.14 -10.41 -13.45
CA ALA A 690 36.59 -10.35 -13.46
C ALA A 690 37.08 -9.29 -12.47
N THR A 691 38.26 -9.49 -11.88
CA THR A 691 38.78 -8.59 -10.84
C THR A 691 40.09 -7.91 -11.22
N SER A 692 40.31 -6.73 -10.68
CA SER A 692 41.61 -6.04 -10.73
C SER A 692 41.83 -5.15 -9.52
N LYS A 693 43.09 -4.94 -9.13
CA LYS A 693 43.49 -3.94 -8.12
C LYS A 693 43.63 -2.52 -8.71
N SER A 694 43.50 -2.40 -10.03
CA SER A 694 43.56 -1.14 -10.76
C SER A 694 42.36 -1.07 -11.68
N ILE A 695 41.67 0.08 -11.70
CA ILE A 695 40.55 0.32 -12.63
C ILE A 695 40.99 0.17 -14.11
N TYR A 696 42.29 0.36 -14.38
CA TYR A 696 42.90 0.19 -15.71
C TYR A 696 43.25 -1.27 -16.07
N GLY A 697 43.02 -2.22 -15.16
CA GLY A 697 43.42 -3.61 -15.36
C GLY A 697 44.92 -3.89 -15.12
N PRO A 698 45.42 -5.06 -15.55
CA PRO A 698 44.67 -6.11 -16.25
C PRO A 698 43.59 -6.74 -15.35
N TYR A 699 42.48 -7.16 -15.96
CA TYR A 699 41.41 -7.90 -15.29
C TYR A 699 41.65 -9.41 -15.40
N THR A 700 41.36 -10.13 -14.33
CA THR A 700 41.45 -11.59 -14.25
C THR A 700 40.08 -12.18 -14.04
N TYR A 701 39.67 -13.12 -14.90
CA TYR A 701 38.39 -13.83 -14.77
C TYR A 701 38.24 -14.47 -13.39
N GLY A 702 37.09 -14.24 -12.76
CA GLY A 702 36.77 -14.69 -11.40
C GLY A 702 35.74 -15.81 -11.34
N GLY A 703 34.91 -15.99 -12.37
CA GLY A 703 33.87 -17.03 -12.41
C GLY A 703 32.49 -16.52 -12.77
N VAL A 704 31.51 -17.41 -12.69
CA VAL A 704 30.08 -17.13 -12.87
C VAL A 704 29.48 -16.74 -11.52
N ILE A 705 28.75 -15.62 -11.46
CA ILE A 705 27.97 -15.21 -10.29
C ILE A 705 26.59 -15.87 -10.32
N VAL A 706 25.88 -15.77 -11.45
CA VAL A 706 24.52 -16.34 -11.60
C VAL A 706 24.26 -16.74 -13.05
N SER A 707 23.48 -17.81 -13.24
CA SER A 707 22.94 -18.23 -14.55
C SER A 707 21.43 -18.18 -14.50
N ASN A 708 20.79 -17.46 -15.43
CA ASN A 708 19.32 -17.37 -15.49
C ASN A 708 18.66 -18.67 -15.98
N CYS A 709 19.47 -19.65 -16.41
CA CYS A 709 19.08 -21.03 -16.70
C CYS A 709 19.41 -22.01 -15.55
N ASP A 710 19.97 -21.48 -14.46
CA ASP A 710 20.41 -22.22 -13.27
C ASP A 710 21.49 -23.28 -13.56
N LEU A 711 22.32 -23.06 -14.58
CA LEU A 711 23.41 -23.97 -14.96
C LEU A 711 24.64 -23.81 -14.06
N HIS A 712 25.52 -24.82 -14.07
CA HIS A 712 26.84 -24.84 -13.40
C HIS A 712 26.83 -24.95 -11.87
N ILE A 713 25.65 -25.06 -11.25
CA ILE A 713 25.52 -25.45 -9.84
C ILE A 713 25.11 -26.91 -9.72
N ASP A 714 25.75 -27.64 -8.79
CA ASP A 714 25.47 -29.03 -8.47
C ASP A 714 24.99 -29.24 -7.02
N SER A 715 24.62 -28.16 -6.33
CA SER A 715 24.21 -28.17 -4.92
C SER A 715 22.91 -28.95 -4.67
N TYR A 716 22.05 -29.10 -5.67
CA TYR A 716 20.76 -29.80 -5.56
C TYR A 716 20.30 -30.53 -6.83
N LYS A 717 21.10 -30.50 -7.90
CA LYS A 717 20.82 -31.09 -9.23
C LYS A 717 22.14 -31.39 -9.94
N LYS A 718 22.11 -31.91 -11.17
CA LYS A 718 23.33 -31.97 -12.00
C LYS A 718 23.69 -30.60 -12.57
N ALA A 719 25.00 -30.32 -12.66
CA ALA A 719 25.50 -29.02 -13.10
C ALA A 719 25.10 -28.64 -14.54
N ASP A 720 24.93 -29.62 -15.42
CA ASP A 720 24.60 -29.45 -16.84
C ASP A 720 23.10 -29.50 -17.15
N GLU A 721 22.25 -29.75 -16.14
CA GLU A 721 20.80 -29.77 -16.29
C GLU A 721 20.22 -28.38 -16.01
N ALA A 722 19.68 -27.71 -17.03
CA ALA A 722 18.97 -26.44 -16.88
C ALA A 722 17.63 -26.66 -16.17
N THR A 723 17.30 -25.80 -15.19
CA THR A 723 16.01 -25.88 -14.46
C THR A 723 15.14 -24.63 -14.62
N ALA A 724 15.55 -23.73 -15.51
CA ALA A 724 14.77 -22.60 -15.95
C ALA A 724 15.03 -22.35 -17.44
N TYR A 725 14.00 -21.92 -18.15
CA TYR A 725 14.13 -21.44 -19.52
C TYR A 725 14.60 -19.99 -19.51
N GLY A 726 15.83 -19.75 -19.94
CA GLY A 726 16.43 -18.42 -20.04
C GLY A 726 16.86 -18.07 -21.46
N ALA A 727 17.73 -17.08 -21.55
CA ALA A 727 18.38 -16.56 -22.75
C ALA A 727 19.41 -15.50 -22.29
N ASN A 728 19.58 -14.37 -22.99
CA ASN A 728 20.52 -13.31 -22.60
C ASN A 728 20.36 -12.87 -21.14
N ASN A 729 21.44 -12.45 -20.50
CA ASN A 729 21.47 -12.02 -19.09
C ASN A 729 22.21 -10.68 -18.97
N HIS A 730 21.77 -9.84 -18.05
CA HIS A 730 22.29 -8.50 -17.79
C HIS A 730 22.11 -8.20 -16.30
N GLY A 731 23.05 -7.51 -15.68
CA GLY A 731 22.84 -6.97 -14.35
C GLY A 731 24.14 -6.66 -13.65
N SER A 732 24.03 -6.34 -12.36
CA SER A 732 25.14 -5.87 -11.56
C SER A 732 24.98 -6.21 -10.09
N ILE A 733 26.03 -5.94 -9.31
CA ILE A 733 26.05 -6.16 -7.88
C ILE A 733 25.93 -4.85 -7.11
N VAL A 734 25.35 -4.89 -5.91
CA VAL A 734 25.32 -3.73 -5.01
C VAL A 734 25.30 -4.17 -3.55
N GLU A 735 25.86 -3.34 -2.68
CA GLU A 735 25.73 -3.47 -1.23
C GLU A 735 24.45 -2.77 -0.75
N ILE A 736 23.61 -3.49 0.00
CA ILE A 736 22.39 -2.99 0.61
C ILE A 736 22.40 -3.40 2.09
N ASP A 737 22.46 -2.41 2.98
CA ASP A 737 22.44 -2.59 4.44
C ASP A 737 23.51 -3.60 4.96
N GLY A 738 24.69 -3.57 4.34
CA GLY A 738 25.84 -4.42 4.70
C GLY A 738 25.87 -5.80 4.03
N ASP A 739 24.83 -6.15 3.27
CA ASP A 739 24.76 -7.38 2.48
C ASP A 739 24.92 -7.08 0.99
N TRP A 740 25.61 -7.96 0.25
CA TRP A 740 25.77 -7.79 -1.19
C TRP A 740 24.76 -8.65 -1.97
N TYR A 741 24.27 -8.10 -3.07
CA TYR A 741 23.29 -8.73 -3.94
C TYR A 741 23.71 -8.64 -5.40
N ILE A 742 23.43 -9.69 -6.17
CA ILE A 742 23.44 -9.66 -7.64
C ILE A 742 22.02 -9.40 -8.14
N PHE A 743 21.87 -8.44 -9.03
CA PHE A 743 20.65 -8.19 -9.81
C PHE A 743 20.86 -8.80 -11.20
N TYR A 744 19.81 -9.43 -11.72
CA TYR A 744 19.78 -10.12 -13.01
C TYR A 744 18.34 -10.21 -13.51
N HIS A 745 18.06 -10.98 -14.55
CA HIS A 745 16.67 -11.21 -14.98
C HIS A 745 16.38 -12.64 -15.40
N ARG A 746 15.08 -12.93 -15.47
CA ARG A 746 14.51 -14.14 -16.09
C ARG A 746 13.61 -13.77 -17.27
N HIS A 747 13.30 -14.74 -18.10
CA HIS A 747 12.39 -14.56 -19.23
C HIS A 747 10.97 -15.02 -18.91
N THR A 748 10.00 -14.37 -19.54
CA THR A 748 8.58 -14.70 -19.45
C THR A 748 7.96 -14.75 -20.85
N ASN A 749 6.72 -15.21 -20.94
CA ASN A 749 5.93 -15.29 -22.16
C ASN A 749 6.52 -16.16 -23.30
N GLY A 750 7.70 -16.76 -23.11
CA GLY A 750 8.33 -17.67 -24.07
C GLY A 750 9.02 -16.93 -25.19
N THR A 751 9.50 -15.72 -24.88
CA THR A 751 10.19 -14.81 -25.78
C THR A 751 11.44 -14.25 -25.09
N TRP A 752 12.37 -13.76 -25.89
CA TRP A 752 13.58 -13.09 -25.41
C TRP A 752 13.27 -11.66 -24.91
N PHE A 753 12.12 -11.09 -25.29
CA PHE A 753 11.80 -9.66 -25.18
C PHE A 753 10.81 -9.30 -24.06
N SER A 754 10.55 -10.21 -23.12
CA SER A 754 9.68 -9.95 -21.97
C SER A 754 10.35 -10.50 -20.72
N ARG A 755 11.20 -9.67 -20.11
CA ARG A 755 12.14 -10.09 -19.07
C ARG A 755 11.87 -9.36 -17.75
N GLN A 756 11.96 -10.08 -16.64
CA GLN A 756 11.67 -9.55 -15.29
C GLN A 756 12.91 -9.57 -14.41
N GLY A 757 13.14 -8.46 -13.72
CA GLY A 757 14.23 -8.32 -12.76
C GLY A 757 14.11 -9.28 -11.58
N CYS A 758 15.21 -9.96 -11.29
CA CYS A 758 15.44 -10.82 -10.14
C CYS A 758 16.70 -10.37 -9.41
N ALA A 759 16.86 -10.78 -8.15
CA ALA A 759 18.09 -10.56 -7.41
C ALA A 759 18.39 -11.73 -6.48
N GLU A 760 19.65 -11.96 -6.13
CA GLU A 760 20.06 -12.95 -5.13
C GLU A 760 21.13 -12.36 -4.22
N LYS A 761 21.15 -12.80 -2.96
CA LYS A 761 22.23 -12.44 -2.04
C LYS A 761 23.51 -13.17 -2.44
N ILE A 762 24.63 -12.46 -2.53
CA ILE A 762 25.97 -13.01 -2.80
C ILE A 762 26.87 -12.92 -1.57
N HIS A 763 27.95 -13.69 -1.57
CA HIS A 763 28.97 -13.65 -0.54
C HIS A 763 30.35 -13.55 -1.18
N PHE A 764 31.17 -12.64 -0.63
CA PHE A 764 32.59 -12.55 -0.95
C PHE A 764 33.37 -13.47 -0.02
N GLU A 765 34.10 -14.41 -0.60
CA GLU A 765 35.05 -15.25 0.11
C GLU A 765 36.26 -14.44 0.59
N SER A 766 37.04 -15.01 1.50
CA SER A 766 38.22 -14.32 2.08
C SER A 766 39.30 -13.91 1.08
N ASP A 767 39.33 -14.51 -0.12
CA ASP A 767 40.23 -14.15 -1.22
C ASP A 767 39.61 -13.16 -2.22
N GLY A 768 38.40 -12.68 -1.94
CA GLY A 768 37.63 -11.78 -2.78
C GLY A 768 36.85 -12.47 -3.90
N SER A 769 36.89 -13.80 -4.01
CA SER A 769 36.07 -14.51 -4.99
C SER A 769 34.59 -14.51 -4.60
N ILE A 770 33.71 -14.52 -5.60
CA ILE A 770 32.27 -14.65 -5.44
C ILE A 770 31.88 -16.07 -5.84
N LYS A 771 31.21 -16.78 -4.93
CA LYS A 771 30.64 -18.09 -5.24
C LYS A 771 29.38 -17.92 -6.08
N GLN A 772 29.23 -18.78 -7.09
CA GLN A 772 28.00 -18.82 -7.88
C GLN A 772 26.78 -19.07 -6.98
N VAL A 773 25.74 -18.25 -7.16
CA VAL A 773 24.47 -18.36 -6.44
C VAL A 773 23.42 -19.07 -7.29
N GLU A 774 22.48 -19.71 -6.60
CA GLU A 774 21.30 -20.30 -7.22
C GLU A 774 20.21 -19.26 -7.44
N ILE A 775 19.31 -19.50 -8.40
CA ILE A 775 18.10 -18.67 -8.54
C ILE A 775 17.06 -19.10 -7.49
N THR A 776 16.44 -18.15 -6.81
CA THR A 776 15.47 -18.40 -5.74
C THR A 776 14.19 -17.57 -5.91
N SER A 777 13.12 -18.00 -5.27
CA SER A 777 11.89 -17.22 -5.08
C SER A 777 12.04 -16.15 -3.99
N CYS A 778 13.05 -16.25 -3.12
CA CYS A 778 13.29 -15.33 -2.00
C CYS A 778 13.84 -13.98 -2.45
N GLY A 779 14.79 -13.99 -3.37
CA GLY A 779 15.56 -12.82 -3.79
C GLY A 779 16.02 -11.92 -2.64
N LEU A 780 15.49 -10.69 -2.58
CA LEU A 780 15.89 -9.66 -1.61
C LEU A 780 15.33 -9.86 -0.19
N ASN A 781 14.65 -10.97 0.10
CA ASN A 781 13.94 -11.16 1.37
C ASN A 781 14.87 -11.27 2.60
N GLY A 782 16.16 -11.54 2.38
CA GLY A 782 17.15 -11.76 3.44
C GLY A 782 17.10 -13.14 4.09
N GLY A 783 16.17 -14.00 3.67
CA GLY A 783 15.98 -15.36 4.18
C GLY A 783 14.84 -16.10 3.47
N PRO A 784 14.52 -17.34 3.90
CA PRO A 784 13.41 -18.10 3.35
C PRO A 784 12.07 -17.35 3.49
N LEU A 785 11.19 -17.53 2.52
CA LEU A 785 9.81 -17.06 2.57
C LEU A 785 9.06 -17.77 3.71
N SER A 786 8.07 -17.12 4.28
CA SER A 786 7.25 -17.75 5.32
C SER A 786 6.29 -18.79 4.76
N ASP A 787 5.84 -19.70 5.58
CA ASP A 787 4.80 -20.68 5.26
C ASP A 787 3.37 -20.17 5.42
N VAL A 788 3.20 -18.87 5.62
CA VAL A 788 1.90 -18.26 5.85
C VAL A 788 1.35 -17.71 4.54
N GLY A 789 0.17 -18.21 4.16
CA GLY A 789 -0.70 -17.73 3.11
C GLY A 789 -0.41 -18.21 1.69
N GLU A 790 -1.00 -17.52 0.72
CA GLU A 790 -1.06 -17.94 -0.67
C GLU A 790 -0.04 -17.19 -1.52
N TYR A 791 0.87 -17.94 -2.15
CA TYR A 791 1.92 -17.43 -3.01
C TYR A 791 1.54 -17.59 -4.48
N PRO A 792 1.63 -16.52 -5.29
CA PRO A 792 1.35 -16.61 -6.71
C PRO A 792 2.43 -17.42 -7.42
N SER A 793 2.03 -18.22 -8.40
CA SER A 793 2.94 -19.15 -9.07
C SER A 793 4.02 -18.45 -9.90
N TYR A 794 3.85 -17.17 -10.26
CA TYR A 794 4.85 -16.42 -11.00
C TYR A 794 6.17 -16.23 -10.22
N ILE A 795 6.21 -16.50 -8.92
CA ILE A 795 7.47 -16.44 -8.14
C ILE A 795 8.30 -17.72 -8.26
N ALA A 796 7.81 -18.75 -8.96
CA ALA A 796 8.56 -19.97 -9.18
C ALA A 796 9.91 -19.63 -9.83
N CYS A 797 10.99 -20.05 -9.17
CA CYS A 797 12.35 -19.84 -9.67
C CYS A 797 12.79 -20.95 -10.62
N ASN A 798 12.21 -22.16 -10.51
CA ASN A 798 12.48 -23.25 -11.44
C ASN A 798 11.23 -23.63 -12.21
N ILE A 799 11.34 -23.75 -13.53
CA ILE A 799 10.29 -24.21 -14.43
C ILE A 799 10.98 -24.97 -15.57
N PHE A 800 10.84 -26.29 -15.62
CA PHE A 800 11.49 -27.14 -16.61
C PHE A 800 10.71 -28.42 -16.89
N THR A 801 11.06 -29.11 -17.99
CA THR A 801 10.58 -30.45 -18.31
C THR A 801 11.75 -31.43 -18.27
N ASN A 802 11.47 -32.74 -18.40
CA ASN A 802 12.49 -33.79 -18.44
C ASN A 802 13.56 -33.61 -19.56
N ASP A 803 13.30 -32.76 -20.56
CA ASP A 803 14.24 -32.49 -21.66
C ASP A 803 15.31 -31.44 -21.30
N HIS A 804 15.18 -30.71 -20.19
CA HIS A 804 16.14 -29.72 -19.68
C HIS A 804 16.67 -28.74 -20.74
N LYS A 805 15.77 -28.09 -21.46
CA LYS A 805 16.14 -27.07 -22.46
C LYS A 805 16.54 -25.76 -21.80
N ILE A 806 17.49 -25.08 -22.42
CA ILE A 806 18.04 -23.80 -21.98
C ILE A 806 17.18 -22.63 -22.47
N TYR A 807 16.96 -22.56 -23.78
CA TYR A 807 16.37 -21.37 -24.39
C TYR A 807 14.84 -21.34 -24.31
N VAL A 808 14.30 -20.16 -24.06
CA VAL A 808 12.85 -19.90 -24.10
C VAL A 808 12.22 -20.30 -25.44
N GLU A 809 11.05 -20.93 -25.36
CA GLU A 809 10.21 -21.28 -26.50
C GLU A 809 8.73 -21.09 -26.15
N ALA A 810 7.91 -20.63 -27.10
CA ALA A 810 6.50 -20.32 -26.86
C ALA A 810 5.64 -21.53 -26.46
N SER A 811 6.10 -22.75 -26.71
CA SER A 811 5.42 -24.00 -26.33
C SER A 811 5.82 -24.53 -24.95
N ALA A 812 6.89 -24.00 -24.35
CA ALA A 812 7.36 -24.45 -23.05
C ALA A 812 6.47 -23.92 -21.91
N PRO A 813 6.43 -24.63 -20.76
CA PRO A 813 5.84 -24.09 -19.55
C PRO A 813 6.52 -22.77 -19.18
N ARG A 814 5.74 -21.72 -18.92
CA ARG A 814 6.28 -20.38 -18.72
C ARG A 814 5.36 -19.48 -17.92
N VAL A 815 5.93 -18.46 -17.31
CA VAL A 815 5.18 -17.36 -16.69
C VAL A 815 4.55 -16.51 -17.79
N VAL A 816 3.26 -16.23 -17.66
CA VAL A 816 2.49 -15.30 -18.51
C VAL A 816 1.64 -14.40 -17.61
N GLN A 817 1.02 -13.38 -18.20
CA GLN A 817 0.14 -12.44 -17.50
C GLN A 817 -1.23 -12.38 -18.18
N GLU A 818 -2.27 -12.06 -17.42
CA GLU A 818 -3.55 -11.69 -18.01
C GLU A 818 -3.56 -10.19 -18.36
N GLY A 819 -4.01 -9.83 -19.56
CA GLY A 819 -3.99 -8.43 -20.02
C GLY A 819 -2.65 -8.03 -20.63
N GLY A 820 -2.29 -6.75 -20.54
CA GLY A 820 -1.00 -6.21 -21.03
C GLY A 820 -0.47 -5.14 -20.08
N ASP A 821 0.53 -4.37 -20.50
CA ASP A 821 1.29 -3.43 -19.64
C ASP A 821 0.41 -2.41 -18.89
N ASN A 822 -0.77 -2.10 -19.41
CA ASN A 822 -1.73 -1.16 -18.81
C ASN A 822 -2.70 -1.80 -17.79
N THR A 823 -2.58 -3.10 -17.53
CA THR A 823 -3.50 -3.83 -16.65
C THR A 823 -2.71 -4.60 -15.59
N PRO A 824 -2.68 -4.11 -14.33
CA PRO A 824 -1.95 -4.76 -13.25
C PRO A 824 -2.67 -6.05 -12.82
N ASN A 825 -2.34 -7.16 -13.48
CA ASN A 825 -2.82 -8.48 -13.14
C ASN A 825 -1.65 -9.37 -12.72
N ASN A 826 -1.93 -10.28 -11.79
CA ASN A 826 -0.94 -11.26 -11.37
C ASN A 826 -0.57 -12.20 -12.53
N GLY A 827 0.73 -12.47 -12.64
CA GLY A 827 1.22 -13.53 -13.52
C GLY A 827 0.78 -14.92 -13.06
N TYR A 828 0.87 -15.89 -13.96
CA TYR A 828 0.62 -17.31 -13.68
C TYR A 828 1.48 -18.19 -14.59
N ILE A 829 1.67 -19.45 -14.24
CA ILE A 829 2.37 -20.42 -15.10
C ILE A 829 1.38 -21.06 -16.05
N LYS A 830 1.68 -21.02 -17.34
CA LYS A 830 0.88 -21.61 -18.43
C LYS A 830 1.65 -22.73 -19.12
N ASP A 831 0.91 -23.60 -19.81
CA ASP A 831 1.41 -24.68 -20.66
C ASP A 831 2.22 -25.71 -19.86
N ILE A 832 1.76 -26.01 -18.65
CA ILE A 832 2.25 -27.12 -17.82
C ILE A 832 1.80 -28.43 -18.47
N VAL A 833 2.77 -29.25 -18.88
CA VAL A 833 2.59 -30.54 -19.55
C VAL A 833 3.20 -31.68 -18.75
N ASP A 834 2.92 -32.93 -19.13
CA ASP A 834 3.49 -34.12 -18.49
C ASP A 834 5.01 -34.01 -18.32
N GLY A 835 5.50 -34.31 -17.11
CA GLY A 835 6.92 -34.18 -16.75
C GLY A 835 7.39 -32.75 -16.44
N THR A 836 6.51 -31.76 -16.42
CA THR A 836 6.87 -30.40 -15.98
C THR A 836 7.11 -30.37 -14.48
N THR A 837 8.24 -29.80 -14.05
CA THR A 837 8.56 -29.52 -12.65
C THR A 837 8.60 -28.01 -12.40
N ILE A 838 7.93 -27.58 -11.34
CA ILE A 838 7.83 -26.17 -10.89
C ILE A 838 8.43 -26.09 -9.49
N GLY A 839 9.45 -25.26 -9.29
CA GLY A 839 10.17 -25.12 -8.02
C GLY A 839 10.02 -23.74 -7.41
N PHE A 840 9.80 -23.71 -6.11
CA PHE A 840 9.74 -22.53 -5.26
C PHE A 840 10.79 -22.66 -4.15
N LYS A 841 11.73 -21.72 -4.06
CA LYS A 841 12.88 -21.82 -3.14
C LYS A 841 13.06 -20.51 -2.37
N TYR A 842 13.07 -20.46 -1.05
CA TYR A 842 12.77 -21.50 -0.05
C TYR A 842 11.65 -21.02 0.85
N PHE A 843 11.01 -21.95 1.55
CA PHE A 843 10.05 -21.65 2.60
C PHE A 843 10.57 -22.10 3.97
N GLU A 844 10.34 -21.30 4.99
CA GLU A 844 10.47 -21.67 6.40
C GLU A 844 9.15 -22.27 6.87
N LEU A 845 9.05 -23.60 6.83
CA LEU A 845 7.86 -24.35 7.21
C LEU A 845 7.81 -24.55 8.73
N LYS A 846 6.65 -24.31 9.33
CA LYS A 846 6.37 -24.43 10.76
C LYS A 846 5.13 -25.29 10.94
N ASP A 847 5.36 -26.57 11.17
CA ASP A 847 4.30 -27.56 11.42
C ASP A 847 3.31 -27.70 10.24
N ALA A 848 3.76 -27.43 9.01
CA ALA A 848 2.96 -27.54 7.80
C ALA A 848 2.43 -28.97 7.60
N THR A 849 1.17 -29.09 7.17
CA THR A 849 0.45 -30.38 7.06
C THR A 849 -0.18 -30.63 5.70
N GLY A 850 -0.07 -29.70 4.76
CA GLY A 850 -0.56 -29.92 3.40
C GLY A 850 -0.15 -28.81 2.44
N LEU A 851 -0.51 -29.01 1.17
CA LEU A 851 -0.37 -28.00 0.13
C LEU A 851 -1.67 -27.93 -0.68
N ARG A 852 -2.12 -26.71 -0.94
CA ARG A 852 -3.20 -26.39 -1.88
C ARG A 852 -2.61 -25.69 -3.10
N ILE A 853 -3.13 -26.01 -4.28
CA ILE A 853 -2.79 -25.38 -5.56
C ILE A 853 -4.07 -24.87 -6.23
N LYS A 854 -3.99 -23.75 -6.96
CA LYS A 854 -5.10 -23.28 -7.83
C LYS A 854 -4.74 -23.45 -9.29
N THR A 855 -5.53 -24.23 -10.01
CA THR A 855 -5.29 -24.57 -11.41
C THR A 855 -6.49 -24.29 -12.30
N ARG A 856 -6.29 -24.29 -13.62
CA ARG A 856 -7.34 -24.21 -14.65
C ARG A 856 -6.89 -24.86 -15.96
N ALA A 857 -7.74 -24.76 -16.99
CA ALA A 857 -7.56 -25.24 -18.37
C ALA A 857 -7.89 -26.73 -18.57
N TYR A 858 -7.58 -27.27 -19.75
CA TYR A 858 -7.96 -28.62 -20.18
C TYR A 858 -6.87 -29.63 -19.84
N PHE A 859 -6.96 -30.25 -18.67
CA PHE A 859 -5.98 -31.23 -18.21
C PHE A 859 -6.60 -32.27 -17.26
N ASN A 860 -5.89 -33.36 -17.01
CA ASN A 860 -6.22 -34.33 -15.98
C ASN A 860 -4.94 -35.05 -15.53
N GLY A 861 -4.61 -34.96 -14.24
CA GLY A 861 -3.36 -35.50 -13.72
C GLY A 861 -3.14 -35.26 -12.24
N THR A 862 -1.89 -35.45 -11.82
CA THR A 862 -1.46 -35.37 -10.43
C THR A 862 -0.22 -34.50 -10.32
N PHE A 863 -0.20 -33.62 -9.34
CA PHE A 863 1.00 -32.89 -8.93
C PHE A 863 1.65 -33.62 -7.75
N GLU A 864 2.84 -34.15 -7.95
CA GLU A 864 3.67 -34.70 -6.88
C GLU A 864 4.44 -33.57 -6.20
N VAL A 865 4.29 -33.44 -4.89
CA VAL A 865 4.93 -32.41 -4.09
C VAL A 865 6.16 -32.99 -3.43
N ARG A 866 7.33 -32.36 -3.58
CA ARG A 866 8.61 -32.78 -2.99
C ARG A 866 9.29 -31.63 -2.26
N THR A 867 10.08 -31.95 -1.24
CA THR A 867 10.95 -31.00 -0.51
C THR A 867 12.42 -31.07 -0.94
N SER A 868 12.73 -31.89 -1.94
CA SER A 868 14.01 -31.91 -2.67
C SER A 868 13.76 -32.45 -4.08
N LEU A 869 14.60 -32.07 -5.05
CA LEU A 869 14.36 -32.39 -6.46
C LEU A 869 14.37 -33.91 -6.72
N ASP A 870 15.37 -34.61 -6.18
CA ASP A 870 15.51 -36.07 -6.30
C ASP A 870 14.82 -36.85 -5.16
N GLY A 871 14.03 -36.17 -4.33
CA GLY A 871 13.34 -36.77 -3.18
C GLY A 871 12.08 -37.54 -3.56
N GLU A 872 11.64 -38.42 -2.65
CA GLU A 872 10.31 -39.02 -2.73
C GLU A 872 9.21 -37.97 -2.50
N PRO A 873 8.06 -38.04 -3.20
CA PRO A 873 6.93 -37.16 -2.95
C PRO A 873 6.44 -37.23 -1.50
N ILE A 874 6.25 -36.07 -0.88
CA ILE A 874 5.62 -35.95 0.45
C ILE A 874 4.11 -36.04 0.38
N CYS A 875 3.50 -35.63 -0.74
CA CYS A 875 2.11 -35.88 -1.10
C CYS A 875 1.88 -35.81 -2.61
N SER A 876 0.66 -36.16 -3.01
CA SER A 876 0.16 -36.05 -4.37
C SER A 876 -1.18 -35.32 -4.39
N ILE A 877 -1.32 -34.30 -5.23
CA ILE A 877 -2.55 -33.53 -5.42
C ILE A 877 -3.16 -33.92 -6.77
N SER A 878 -4.28 -34.65 -6.74
CA SER A 878 -5.04 -34.94 -7.96
C SER A 878 -5.85 -33.72 -8.38
N ALA A 879 -5.64 -33.26 -9.61
CA ALA A 879 -6.29 -32.07 -10.16
C ALA A 879 -6.84 -32.36 -11.56
N HIS A 880 -7.93 -31.70 -11.89
CA HIS A 880 -8.61 -31.88 -13.18
C HIS A 880 -9.07 -30.54 -13.75
N GLY A 881 -9.28 -30.55 -15.07
CA GLY A 881 -9.55 -29.34 -15.83
C GLY A 881 -10.81 -28.60 -15.40
N SER A 882 -10.70 -27.26 -15.42
CA SER A 882 -11.76 -26.32 -15.07
C SER A 882 -11.62 -25.06 -15.93
N ASN A 883 -12.76 -24.44 -16.27
CA ASN A 883 -12.79 -23.18 -17.02
C ASN A 883 -12.56 -21.95 -16.11
N ILE A 884 -12.51 -22.16 -14.80
CA ILE A 884 -12.22 -21.14 -13.78
C ILE A 884 -11.02 -21.60 -12.93
N TRP A 885 -10.39 -20.68 -12.21
CA TRP A 885 -9.38 -21.06 -11.21
C TRP A 885 -10.03 -21.92 -10.13
N THR A 886 -9.54 -23.13 -9.93
CA THR A 886 -10.10 -24.13 -9.00
C THR A 886 -9.00 -24.66 -8.09
N ALA A 887 -9.30 -24.72 -6.79
CA ALA A 887 -8.38 -25.20 -5.79
C ALA A 887 -8.40 -26.73 -5.68
N PHE A 888 -7.23 -27.33 -5.53
CA PHE A 888 -7.02 -28.74 -5.23
C PHE A 888 -5.97 -28.84 -4.13
N GLU A 889 -6.13 -29.78 -3.21
CA GLU A 889 -5.23 -29.90 -2.06
C GLU A 889 -4.97 -31.35 -1.68
N SER A 890 -3.89 -31.56 -0.94
CA SER A 890 -3.52 -32.84 -0.35
C SER A 890 -2.73 -32.61 0.93
N SER A 891 -2.95 -33.48 1.91
CA SER A 891 -2.24 -33.44 3.19
C SER A 891 -0.98 -34.31 3.17
N PHE A 892 0.00 -33.94 3.97
CA PHE A 892 1.19 -34.74 4.29
C PHE A 892 1.42 -34.81 5.81
N ALA A 893 2.34 -35.68 6.23
CA ALA A 893 2.80 -35.71 7.61
C ALA A 893 3.42 -34.36 7.99
N LYS A 894 3.15 -33.88 9.21
CA LYS A 894 3.66 -32.61 9.71
C LYS A 894 5.17 -32.44 9.48
N ILE A 895 5.58 -31.32 8.85
CA ILE A 895 6.99 -30.98 8.59
C ILE A 895 7.32 -29.56 9.07
N SER A 896 8.55 -29.37 9.54
CA SER A 896 9.08 -28.08 9.99
C SER A 896 10.55 -27.93 9.57
N GLY A 897 10.97 -26.74 9.16
CA GLY A 897 12.31 -26.42 8.69
C GLY A 897 12.31 -25.67 7.36
N THR A 898 13.50 -25.32 6.88
CA THR A 898 13.67 -24.62 5.60
C THR A 898 13.69 -25.62 4.43
N TYR A 899 12.71 -25.52 3.53
CA TYR A 899 12.59 -26.43 2.38
C TYR A 899 12.28 -25.68 1.07
N PRO A 900 12.82 -26.14 -0.06
CA PRO A 900 12.23 -25.83 -1.35
C PRO A 900 10.93 -26.64 -1.50
N LEU A 901 10.03 -26.18 -2.35
CA LEU A 901 8.84 -26.94 -2.75
C LEU A 901 8.86 -27.16 -4.26
N TYR A 902 8.90 -28.42 -4.68
CA TYR A 902 8.83 -28.81 -6.08
C TYR A 902 7.49 -29.50 -6.37
N LEU A 903 6.85 -29.11 -7.47
CA LEU A 903 5.62 -29.68 -7.97
C LEU A 903 5.89 -30.29 -9.34
N THR A 904 5.86 -31.63 -9.45
CA THR A 904 6.01 -32.34 -10.72
C THR A 904 4.65 -32.80 -11.21
N TYR A 905 4.24 -32.36 -12.40
CA TYR A 905 2.97 -32.74 -13.01
C TYR A 905 3.10 -34.02 -13.83
N ASN A 906 2.26 -35.01 -13.51
CA ASN A 906 2.11 -36.26 -14.26
C ASN A 906 0.66 -36.38 -14.74
N GLY A 907 0.43 -36.39 -16.06
CA GLY A 907 -0.93 -36.42 -16.60
C GLY A 907 -1.08 -36.11 -18.08
N THR A 908 -2.27 -35.66 -18.46
CA THR A 908 -2.62 -35.34 -19.86
C THR A 908 -3.12 -33.91 -19.99
N GLY A 909 -3.00 -33.33 -21.19
CA GLY A 909 -3.45 -31.96 -21.48
C GLY A 909 -2.50 -30.89 -20.95
N ASN A 910 -2.96 -29.63 -20.97
CA ASN A 910 -2.17 -28.46 -20.63
C ASN A 910 -2.81 -27.74 -19.43
N CYS A 911 -2.08 -27.72 -18.31
CA CYS A 911 -2.51 -27.07 -17.08
C CYS A 911 -1.99 -25.62 -17.00
N SER A 912 -2.70 -24.78 -16.27
CA SER A 912 -2.17 -23.51 -15.76
C SER A 912 -2.24 -23.51 -14.24
N LEU A 913 -1.24 -22.93 -13.58
CA LEU A 913 -1.14 -22.82 -12.12
C LEU A 913 -1.15 -21.34 -11.74
N ALA A 914 -2.07 -20.90 -10.90
CA ALA A 914 -2.15 -19.52 -10.39
C ALA A 914 -1.36 -19.31 -9.10
N SER A 915 -1.36 -20.30 -8.21
CA SER A 915 -0.82 -20.14 -6.86
C SER A 915 -0.63 -21.46 -6.12
N ILE A 916 0.17 -21.39 -5.05
CA ILE A 916 0.32 -22.42 -4.02
C ILE A 916 -0.01 -21.82 -2.65
N GLU A 917 -0.54 -22.63 -1.74
CA GLU A 917 -0.82 -22.25 -0.35
C GLU A 917 -0.41 -23.41 0.56
N ILE A 918 0.41 -23.11 1.57
CA ILE A 918 0.88 -24.09 2.55
C ILE A 918 -0.19 -24.19 3.65
N LEU A 919 -0.63 -25.42 3.93
CA LEU A 919 -1.71 -25.69 4.87
C LEU A 919 -1.16 -26.07 6.24
N HIS A 920 -1.89 -25.68 7.29
CA HIS A 920 -1.58 -25.91 8.69
C HIS A 920 -2.72 -26.64 9.39
N SER A 921 -2.41 -27.43 10.42
CA SER A 921 -3.39 -28.23 11.19
C SER A 921 -4.25 -27.41 12.15
#